data_AF-A0A9E3MVI0-F1
#
_entry.id   AF-A0A9E3MVI0-F1
#
_cell.length_a   1.000
_cell.length_b   1.000
_cell.length_c   1.000
_cell.angle_alpha   90.00
_cell.angle_beta   90.00
_cell.angle_gamma   90.00
#
_symmetry.space_group_name_H-M   'P 1'
#
loop_
_entity.id
_entity.type
_entity.pdbx_description
1 polymer ?
#
loop_
_entity_poly.entity_id
_entity_poly.type
_entity_poly.pdbx_seq_one_letter_code
_entity_poly.pdbx_strand_id
1 'polypeptide(L)'
;AGLPCGFDQQSPAREGEPIGSTEHYADYLQTHSGYAIPGSDHWGDSKVHSSLAHAHGHERVWIEAFHSSGWGGTLEETYDWLSPFLRRGANLYDPHAVYYSTRSGWFEWAPPSTCWRQPYWPDYHVFSGAVTRLASVLTAGEHVASTVLFSPTEFVQSRLTADGRDLGARAAEEAYLALNGRTPWYAEERGILERAGIDYDILGAFSLRSASVADGELVLGGERYRNVLLPATGLLTADVATLLLDLVDAGGRVICVGVAPERVVGDGLAGEAADLLRAALESGGILTVASPEEVPALLVPSTVSVSADAPVVHRMLGDTHVIAAIAHDEHSGTVQPILAEFGAAWNSGDFNWKDYWHRLGAEGYRFVPPTGRALTVRLSGLLPDGAEAQTWDPRTGLRRAVALRRLGGAVEAELDFSAGSVALLVVGPALPPPTTTALGARQSRVPLEGPWLVTPESTLDNSWGDLGPVDRTGILPIQVWEFDHTDEATGASSRVVATFGPFAEVAGPDGAWAPAEWSLSRGIHKDPIHDESLGPNGYVPEEFLLWRGAVPGERYRARTTILVPDHDGVRLAIGANADRVVRFAGVPLDTGAPGYLTFSDVPAGATGVLEVEFTAVAAGDLRAFFALTTDPERFARPEWIEAADEPEPSSSVVFSTSFDVDDTVTDSRVQLSTEAPGILIVNGVEIGRQSDFDPYAARRFTRVHPYDLRTVLRPGVNVLEVRSTDLGRPVAIRLDSAVKADGGLGLRTGMSWTVRRDGRRIEIRQRFEQYEDPRYGCLVARPHPLQGAAWLEPDAEHGSVAALIPDLDPRPGRHETLSFEVPIATTELLVDSSVPFEI
;
A
#
# COMPACT_ATOMS: atom_id res chain seq x y z
N ALA A 1 -9.27 -23.71 21.24
CA ALA A 1 -9.01 -22.26 21.09
C ALA A 1 -9.55 -21.83 19.74
N GLY A 2 -10.28 -20.71 19.67
CA GLY A 2 -10.75 -20.14 18.39
C GLY A 2 -9.60 -19.48 17.62
N LEU A 3 -9.87 -19.01 16.40
CA LEU A 3 -8.95 -18.16 15.65
C LEU A 3 -8.76 -16.85 16.42
N PRO A 4 -7.53 -16.45 16.78
CA PRO A 4 -7.31 -15.14 17.39
C PRO A 4 -7.59 -14.06 16.34
N CYS A 5 -8.29 -13.00 16.74
CA CYS A 5 -8.70 -11.92 15.85
C CYS A 5 -7.97 -10.62 16.25
N GLY A 6 -7.36 -9.97 15.27
CA GLY A 6 -6.94 -8.57 15.34
C GLY A 6 -7.86 -7.69 14.52
N PHE A 7 -7.45 -6.44 14.32
CA PHE A 7 -8.17 -5.42 13.57
C PHE A 7 -7.19 -4.39 13.00
N ASP A 8 -7.61 -3.68 11.96
CA ASP A 8 -7.05 -2.39 11.55
C ASP A 8 -8.20 -1.39 11.40
N GLN A 9 -7.95 -0.10 11.62
CA GLN A 9 -8.98 0.93 11.59
C GLN A 9 -8.61 2.14 10.76
N GLN A 10 -9.65 2.85 10.35
CA GLN A 10 -9.55 4.13 9.69
C GLN A 10 -8.85 5.19 10.58
N SER A 11 -7.90 5.91 10.01
CA SER A 11 -7.35 7.12 10.60
C SER A 11 -8.45 8.17 10.86
N PRO A 12 -8.40 8.91 11.98
CA PRO A 12 -7.29 8.95 12.94
C PRO A 12 -7.48 8.03 14.17
N ALA A 13 -8.39 7.05 14.10
CA ALA A 13 -8.72 6.20 15.26
C ALA A 13 -7.59 5.20 15.60
N ARG A 14 -6.88 4.67 14.59
CA ARG A 14 -5.73 3.76 14.79
C ARG A 14 -4.53 4.45 15.42
N GLU A 15 -4.46 5.77 15.34
CA GLU A 15 -3.47 6.64 16.00
C GLU A 15 -3.85 6.92 17.46
N GLY A 16 -5.04 6.49 17.91
CA GLY A 16 -5.53 6.73 19.26
C GLY A 16 -5.96 8.17 19.52
N GLU A 17 -6.22 8.98 18.49
CA GLU A 17 -6.68 10.37 18.67
C GLU A 17 -8.06 10.39 19.37
N PRO A 18 -8.20 11.04 20.55
CA PRO A 18 -9.45 10.97 21.31
C PRO A 18 -10.69 11.42 20.55
N ILE A 19 -10.60 12.50 19.76
CA ILE A 19 -11.74 13.05 19.00
C ILE A 19 -12.12 12.11 17.87
N GLY A 20 -11.19 11.80 16.97
CA GLY A 20 -11.52 10.96 15.80
C GLY A 20 -11.82 9.50 16.15
N SER A 21 -11.20 8.96 17.21
CA SER A 21 -11.58 7.64 17.76
C SER A 21 -13.04 7.62 18.23
N THR A 22 -13.47 8.70 18.90
CA THR A 22 -14.87 8.86 19.35
C THR A 22 -15.81 9.11 18.18
N GLU A 23 -15.40 9.87 17.17
CA GLU A 23 -16.20 10.12 15.96
C GLU A 23 -16.51 8.83 15.20
N HIS A 24 -15.52 7.96 15.03
CA HIS A 24 -15.67 6.72 14.27
C HIS A 24 -16.32 5.58 15.08
N TYR A 25 -16.01 5.46 16.37
CA TYR A 25 -16.35 4.28 17.16
C TYR A 25 -17.12 4.56 18.46
N ALA A 26 -17.39 5.83 18.78
CA ALA A 26 -17.92 6.31 20.06
C ALA A 26 -17.01 6.02 21.27
N ASP A 27 -16.70 4.75 21.54
CA ASP A 27 -15.71 4.32 22.53
C ASP A 27 -14.81 3.25 21.89
N TYR A 28 -13.68 3.71 21.35
CA TYR A 28 -12.72 2.85 20.66
C TYR A 28 -12.15 1.78 21.61
N LEU A 29 -11.80 2.13 22.85
CA LEU A 29 -11.22 1.18 23.81
C LEU A 29 -12.24 0.11 24.20
N GLN A 30 -13.51 0.48 24.45
CA GLN A 30 -14.56 -0.48 24.76
C GLN A 30 -14.87 -1.40 23.58
N THR A 31 -15.11 -0.84 22.40
CA THR A 31 -15.52 -1.61 21.21
C THR A 31 -14.46 -2.61 20.77
N HIS A 32 -13.19 -2.33 21.06
CA HIS A 32 -12.05 -3.17 20.67
C HIS A 32 -11.52 -4.07 21.81
N SER A 33 -12.05 -3.96 23.03
CA SER A 33 -11.63 -4.77 24.20
C SER A 33 -11.78 -6.29 24.02
N GLY A 34 -12.58 -6.74 23.07
CA GLY A 34 -12.84 -8.16 22.81
C GLY A 34 -11.86 -8.85 21.85
N TYR A 35 -10.92 -8.11 21.26
CA TYR A 35 -9.98 -8.66 20.27
C TYR A 35 -8.69 -9.16 20.94
N ALA A 36 -8.30 -10.39 20.61
CA ALA A 36 -7.19 -11.08 21.25
C ALA A 36 -5.81 -10.59 20.81
N ILE A 37 -5.74 -9.85 19.69
CA ILE A 37 -4.49 -9.32 19.13
C ILE A 37 -4.75 -7.88 18.63
N PRO A 38 -4.95 -6.91 19.53
CA PRO A 38 -5.13 -5.52 19.10
C PRO A 38 -3.87 -5.02 18.38
N GLY A 39 -4.04 -4.11 17.44
CA GLY A 39 -2.94 -3.57 16.65
C GLY A 39 -3.43 -2.62 15.55
N SER A 40 -2.51 -2.23 14.68
CA SER A 40 -2.79 -1.43 13.49
C SER A 40 -1.73 -1.69 12.44
N ASP A 41 -1.92 -1.14 11.25
CA ASP A 41 -0.80 -0.90 10.36
C ASP A 41 0.20 0.13 10.93
N HIS A 42 1.33 0.26 10.25
CA HIS A 42 2.43 1.16 10.60
C HIS A 42 2.10 2.66 10.47
N TRP A 43 0.84 3.03 10.18
CA TRP A 43 0.34 4.39 10.24
C TRP A 43 -0.36 4.70 11.57
N GLY A 44 -0.70 3.66 12.36
CA GLY A 44 -1.28 3.82 13.69
C GLY A 44 -0.25 3.99 14.80
N ASP A 45 -0.72 3.92 16.05
CA ASP A 45 0.09 4.03 17.25
C ASP A 45 -0.03 2.78 18.12
N SER A 46 1.03 1.95 18.17
CA SER A 46 1.03 0.74 18.99
C SER A 46 0.76 0.96 20.47
N LYS A 47 0.91 2.20 20.99
CA LYS A 47 0.74 2.46 22.42
C LYS A 47 -0.70 2.23 22.87
N VAL A 48 -1.69 2.68 22.11
CA VAL A 48 -3.10 2.47 22.47
C VAL A 48 -3.47 0.98 22.40
N HIS A 49 -2.92 0.24 21.44
CA HIS A 49 -3.18 -1.18 21.27
C HIS A 49 -2.48 -2.06 22.30
N SER A 50 -1.24 -1.73 22.67
CA SER A 50 -0.52 -2.45 23.73
C SER A 50 -1.18 -2.24 25.08
N SER A 51 -1.62 -1.02 25.39
CA SER A 51 -2.42 -0.75 26.59
C SER A 51 -3.75 -1.51 26.61
N LEU A 52 -4.41 -1.64 25.46
CA LEU A 52 -5.62 -2.45 25.34
C LEU A 52 -5.34 -3.94 25.58
N ALA A 53 -4.21 -4.46 25.06
CA ALA A 53 -3.78 -5.83 25.30
C ALA A 53 -3.50 -6.07 26.79
N HIS A 54 -2.71 -5.18 27.42
CA HIS A 54 -2.38 -5.25 28.83
C HIS A 54 -3.63 -5.21 29.73
N ALA A 55 -4.54 -4.26 29.48
CA ALA A 55 -5.78 -4.09 30.25
C ALA A 55 -6.71 -5.31 30.20
N HIS A 56 -6.63 -6.12 29.15
CA HIS A 56 -7.53 -7.26 28.92
C HIS A 56 -6.82 -8.62 28.92
N GLY A 57 -5.55 -8.66 29.34
CA GLY A 57 -4.79 -9.91 29.51
C GLY A 57 -4.44 -10.61 28.19
N HIS A 58 -4.22 -9.84 27.12
CA HIS A 58 -3.73 -10.34 25.84
C HIS A 58 -2.21 -10.19 25.75
N GLU A 59 -1.55 -11.22 25.23
CA GLU A 59 -0.08 -11.27 25.16
C GLU A 59 0.49 -10.66 23.87
N ARG A 60 -0.35 -10.49 22.84
CA ARG A 60 0.07 -10.14 21.48
C ARG A 60 -0.48 -8.80 21.04
N VAL A 61 0.39 -7.99 20.43
CA VAL A 61 0.07 -6.70 19.82
C VAL A 61 0.59 -6.70 18.39
N TRP A 62 -0.32 -6.61 17.43
CA TRP A 62 -0.06 -6.73 16.01
C TRP A 62 0.45 -5.42 15.40
N ILE A 63 1.35 -5.56 14.44
CA ILE A 63 1.74 -4.48 13.53
C ILE A 63 1.81 -5.01 12.10
N GLU A 64 1.01 -4.41 11.22
CA GLU A 64 1.17 -4.54 9.76
C GLU A 64 2.22 -3.55 9.25
N ALA A 65 3.37 -4.09 8.86
CA ALA A 65 4.60 -3.31 8.78
C ALA A 65 4.99 -2.93 7.34
N PHE A 66 5.27 -1.63 7.18
CA PHE A 66 6.03 -0.96 6.12
C PHE A 66 5.59 -1.21 4.67
N HIS A 67 4.28 -1.40 4.46
CA HIS A 67 3.73 -1.13 3.14
C HIS A 67 4.03 0.31 2.74
N SER A 68 4.05 0.55 1.45
CA SER A 68 4.39 1.86 0.93
C SER A 68 5.78 2.40 1.37
N SER A 69 6.76 1.54 1.68
CA SER A 69 8.16 1.95 1.87
C SER A 69 9.00 1.93 0.60
N GLY A 70 8.46 1.38 -0.49
CA GLY A 70 9.17 1.28 -1.77
C GLY A 70 10.04 0.03 -1.87
N TRP A 71 10.61 -0.21 -3.05
CA TRP A 71 11.45 -1.38 -3.31
C TRP A 71 12.89 -1.24 -2.81
N GLY A 72 13.27 -0.06 -2.30
CA GLY A 72 14.64 0.26 -1.91
C GLY A 72 14.99 0.02 -0.43
N GLY A 73 14.01 -0.28 0.43
CA GLY A 73 14.26 -0.46 1.86
C GLY A 73 15.13 -1.68 2.17
N THR A 74 16.16 -1.52 3.00
CA THR A 74 17.03 -2.63 3.42
C THR A 74 16.50 -3.36 4.67
N LEU A 75 17.02 -4.56 4.95
CA LEU A 75 16.70 -5.28 6.19
C LEU A 75 17.17 -4.55 7.46
N GLU A 76 18.27 -3.78 7.37
CA GLU A 76 18.78 -2.98 8.49
C GLU A 76 17.80 -1.83 8.80
N GLU A 77 17.35 -1.12 7.77
CA GLU A 77 16.37 -0.04 7.92
C GLU A 77 15.01 -0.59 8.36
N THR A 78 14.56 -1.71 7.83
CA THR A 78 13.31 -2.37 8.27
C THR A 78 13.36 -2.74 9.75
N TYR A 79 14.51 -3.19 10.25
CA TYR A 79 14.70 -3.51 11.66
C TYR A 79 14.70 -2.24 12.53
N ASP A 80 15.28 -1.14 12.05
CA ASP A 80 15.17 0.18 12.67
C ASP A 80 13.73 0.71 12.69
N TRP A 81 13.03 0.68 11.55
CA TRP A 81 11.64 1.14 11.43
C TRP A 81 10.68 0.41 12.37
N LEU A 82 10.94 -0.87 12.66
CA LEU A 82 10.16 -1.66 13.61
C LEU A 82 10.36 -1.22 15.06
N SER A 83 11.52 -0.62 15.37
CA SER A 83 11.96 -0.38 16.74
C SER A 83 11.08 0.62 17.52
N PRO A 84 10.58 1.73 16.94
CA PRO A 84 9.59 2.60 17.59
C PRO A 84 8.28 1.90 17.96
N PHE A 85 7.81 0.95 17.15
CA PHE A 85 6.59 0.20 17.44
C PHE A 85 6.82 -0.82 18.55
N LEU A 86 7.98 -1.52 18.54
CA LEU A 86 8.37 -2.40 19.66
C LEU A 86 8.51 -1.60 20.97
N ARG A 87 9.09 -0.40 20.91
CA ARG A 87 9.17 0.54 22.05
C ARG A 87 7.80 0.83 22.64
N ARG A 88 6.76 0.86 21.81
CA ARG A 88 5.37 1.13 22.20
C ARG A 88 4.54 -0.13 22.43
N GLY A 89 5.17 -1.30 22.50
CA GLY A 89 4.55 -2.54 22.93
C GLY A 89 4.10 -3.48 21.81
N ALA A 90 4.34 -3.15 20.53
CA ALA A 90 4.15 -4.13 19.46
C ALA A 90 5.06 -5.34 19.68
N ASN A 91 4.54 -6.55 19.44
CA ASN A 91 5.31 -7.79 19.61
C ASN A 91 4.87 -8.92 18.66
N LEU A 92 4.10 -8.60 17.62
CA LEU A 92 3.74 -9.49 16.53
C LEU A 92 3.90 -8.74 15.21
N TYR A 93 5.04 -8.99 14.54
CA TYR A 93 5.36 -8.42 13.25
C TYR A 93 4.65 -9.16 12.11
N ASP A 94 3.98 -8.40 11.25
CA ASP A 94 3.34 -8.88 10.03
C ASP A 94 3.81 -8.04 8.84
N PRO A 95 4.68 -8.55 7.95
CA PRO A 95 5.17 -7.79 6.81
C PRO A 95 4.07 -7.59 5.76
N HIS A 96 3.72 -6.34 5.45
CA HIS A 96 2.94 -6.06 4.25
C HIS A 96 3.88 -5.85 3.06
N ALA A 97 3.88 -6.70 2.03
CA ALA A 97 3.12 -7.93 1.88
C ALA A 97 3.90 -8.97 1.07
N VAL A 98 3.40 -10.21 1.03
CA VAL A 98 3.81 -11.19 0.01
C VAL A 98 2.77 -11.19 -1.09
N TYR A 99 3.06 -10.53 -2.22
CA TYR A 99 2.15 -10.51 -3.34
C TYR A 99 2.07 -11.89 -3.99
N TYR A 100 0.85 -12.37 -4.19
CA TYR A 100 0.60 -13.66 -4.84
C TYR A 100 1.22 -13.71 -6.23
N SER A 101 1.04 -12.63 -7.00
CA SER A 101 1.70 -12.43 -8.29
C SER A 101 1.97 -10.96 -8.49
N THR A 102 3.11 -10.62 -9.07
CA THR A 102 3.33 -9.30 -9.65
C THR A 102 3.23 -9.34 -11.17
N ARG A 103 3.09 -10.53 -11.79
CA ARG A 103 3.20 -10.83 -13.23
C ARG A 103 3.69 -9.61 -14.03
N SER A 104 5.00 -9.37 -13.99
CA SER A 104 5.69 -8.35 -14.76
C SER A 104 5.16 -6.90 -14.67
N GLY A 105 4.41 -6.59 -13.63
CA GLY A 105 4.14 -5.26 -13.13
C GLY A 105 4.90 -5.03 -11.82
N TRP A 106 5.01 -3.76 -11.44
CA TRP A 106 5.49 -3.39 -10.12
C TRP A 106 4.27 -2.92 -9.35
N PHE A 107 3.91 -3.63 -8.28
CA PHE A 107 2.84 -3.18 -7.41
C PHE A 107 3.36 -2.04 -6.55
N GLU A 108 3.41 -0.84 -7.12
CA GLU A 108 3.88 0.40 -6.50
C GLU A 108 2.78 1.14 -5.70
N TRP A 109 1.54 0.65 -5.65
CA TRP A 109 0.52 1.21 -4.74
C TRP A 109 0.91 1.01 -3.26
N ALA A 110 1.45 -0.17 -2.91
CA ALA A 110 1.87 -0.49 -1.53
C ALA A 110 3.21 -1.27 -1.42
N PRO A 111 4.26 -0.95 -2.21
CA PRO A 111 5.52 -1.68 -2.23
C PRO A 111 6.23 -1.57 -0.88
N PRO A 112 7.07 -2.55 -0.51
CA PRO A 112 7.53 -3.67 -1.32
C PRO A 112 6.64 -4.92 -1.22
N SER A 113 6.88 -5.89 -2.13
CA SER A 113 6.72 -7.28 -1.70
C SER A 113 7.92 -7.70 -0.88
N THR A 114 7.76 -8.34 0.28
CA THR A 114 8.86 -8.72 1.19
C THR A 114 9.46 -10.11 0.93
N CYS A 115 9.18 -10.70 -0.25
CA CYS A 115 9.52 -12.07 -0.62
C CYS A 115 10.67 -12.17 -1.64
N TRP A 116 10.74 -13.27 -2.42
CA TRP A 116 11.78 -13.55 -3.44
C TRP A 116 11.98 -12.48 -4.52
N ARG A 117 11.04 -11.54 -4.62
CA ARG A 117 11.15 -10.37 -5.50
C ARG A 117 12.12 -9.31 -4.96
N GLN A 118 12.57 -9.45 -3.71
CA GLN A 118 13.50 -8.53 -3.07
C GLN A 118 14.94 -9.00 -3.20
N PRO A 119 15.89 -8.08 -3.46
CA PRO A 119 17.30 -8.42 -3.51
C PRO A 119 17.84 -9.05 -2.21
N TYR A 120 17.25 -8.69 -1.07
CA TYR A 120 17.64 -9.20 0.25
C TYR A 120 17.02 -10.56 0.61
N TRP A 121 16.16 -11.14 -0.23
CA TRP A 121 15.42 -12.36 0.12
C TRP A 121 16.31 -13.53 0.58
N PRO A 122 17.48 -13.81 -0.04
CA PRO A 122 18.38 -14.86 0.43
C PRO A 122 18.76 -14.71 1.91
N ASP A 123 18.86 -13.47 2.41
CA ASP A 123 19.24 -13.14 3.78
C ASP A 123 18.05 -12.83 4.71
N TYR A 124 16.81 -12.83 4.19
CA TYR A 124 15.60 -12.50 4.97
C TYR A 124 15.41 -13.39 6.21
N HIS A 125 15.91 -14.62 6.17
CA HIS A 125 15.89 -15.55 7.30
C HIS A 125 16.69 -15.04 8.52
N VAL A 126 17.73 -14.22 8.31
CA VAL A 126 18.50 -13.59 9.39
C VAL A 126 17.66 -12.52 10.09
N PHE A 127 17.00 -11.67 9.31
CA PHE A 127 16.10 -10.63 9.80
C PHE A 127 14.88 -11.23 10.53
N SER A 128 14.13 -12.11 9.87
CA SER A 128 12.93 -12.74 10.45
C SER A 128 13.25 -13.57 11.69
N GLY A 129 14.41 -14.24 11.72
CA GLY A 129 14.91 -14.90 12.92
C GLY A 129 15.17 -13.94 14.08
N ALA A 130 15.73 -12.75 13.81
CA ALA A 130 15.95 -11.72 14.81
C ALA A 130 14.63 -11.18 15.38
N VAL A 131 13.71 -10.81 14.50
CA VAL A 131 12.38 -10.31 14.87
C VAL A 131 11.59 -11.35 15.65
N THR A 132 11.66 -12.63 15.26
CA THR A 132 10.99 -13.73 15.98
C THR A 132 11.50 -13.86 17.42
N ARG A 133 12.82 -13.77 17.63
CA ARG A 133 13.40 -13.82 18.98
C ARG A 133 13.01 -12.60 19.81
N LEU A 134 13.04 -11.39 19.23
CA LEU A 134 12.57 -10.17 19.88
C LEU A 134 11.11 -10.29 20.30
N ALA A 135 10.22 -10.60 19.35
CA ALA A 135 8.80 -10.78 19.57
C ALA A 135 8.53 -11.81 20.68
N SER A 136 9.23 -12.95 20.66
CA SER A 136 9.12 -13.98 21.70
C SER A 136 9.50 -13.45 23.09
N VAL A 137 10.58 -12.68 23.20
CA VAL A 137 11.04 -12.10 24.47
C VAL A 137 10.07 -11.02 24.95
N LEU A 138 9.56 -10.19 24.05
CA LEU A 138 8.60 -9.11 24.34
C LEU A 138 7.16 -9.59 24.59
N THR A 139 6.85 -10.86 24.26
CA THR A 139 5.59 -11.52 24.63
C THR A 139 5.67 -12.11 26.04
N ALA A 140 6.87 -12.47 26.51
CA ALA A 140 7.04 -13.18 27.77
C ALA A 140 6.84 -12.26 28.98
N GLY A 141 6.18 -12.80 30.01
CA GLY A 141 5.97 -12.10 31.28
C GLY A 141 4.98 -10.92 31.16
N GLU A 142 4.99 -10.08 32.18
CA GLU A 142 4.11 -8.91 32.29
C GLU A 142 4.89 -7.64 31.92
N HIS A 143 4.21 -6.69 31.29
CA HIS A 143 4.76 -5.36 31.08
C HIS A 143 4.79 -4.59 32.41
N VAL A 144 5.74 -3.67 32.55
CA VAL A 144 5.93 -2.89 33.78
C VAL A 144 5.92 -1.40 33.43
N ALA A 145 4.78 -0.75 33.70
CA ALA A 145 4.66 0.70 33.69
C ALA A 145 4.05 1.22 35.00
N SER A 146 4.43 2.43 35.41
CA SER A 146 3.96 3.04 36.66
C SER A 146 2.92 4.13 36.47
N THR A 147 2.50 4.39 35.23
CA THR A 147 1.75 5.59 34.86
C THR A 147 0.59 5.21 33.95
N VAL A 148 -0.59 5.76 34.21
CA VAL A 148 -1.74 5.73 33.32
C VAL A 148 -1.90 7.10 32.67
N LEU A 149 -1.99 7.13 31.34
CA LEU A 149 -2.51 8.26 30.60
C LEU A 149 -4.01 8.02 30.35
N PHE A 150 -4.86 8.82 30.97
CA PHE A 150 -6.30 8.64 30.84
C PHE A 150 -6.79 9.05 29.44
N SER A 151 -7.54 8.16 28.77
CA SER A 151 -8.23 8.48 27.53
C SER A 151 -9.52 9.25 27.84
N PRO A 152 -9.70 10.50 27.38
CA PRO A 152 -10.81 11.37 27.78
C PRO A 152 -12.12 11.07 27.02
N THR A 153 -12.41 9.80 26.69
CA THR A 153 -13.51 9.37 25.83
C THR A 153 -14.87 9.92 26.26
N GLU A 154 -15.27 9.77 27.52
CA GLU A 154 -16.57 10.25 28.01
C GLU A 154 -16.66 11.78 27.98
N PHE A 155 -15.53 12.47 28.17
CA PHE A 155 -15.50 13.92 28.05
C PHE A 155 -15.70 14.36 26.59
N VAL A 156 -15.04 13.71 25.63
CA VAL A 156 -15.26 13.94 24.19
C VAL A 156 -16.73 13.66 23.81
N GLN A 157 -17.28 12.53 24.24
CA GLN A 157 -18.69 12.19 24.00
C GLN A 157 -19.65 13.24 24.58
N SER A 158 -19.35 13.78 25.77
CA SER A 158 -20.19 14.79 26.41
C SER A 158 -20.27 16.12 25.66
N ARG A 159 -19.36 16.32 24.69
CA ARG A 159 -19.27 17.51 23.85
C ARG A 159 -19.90 17.31 22.47
N LEU A 160 -20.38 16.11 22.14
CA LEU A 160 -21.06 15.83 20.89
C LEU A 160 -22.31 16.71 20.72
N THR A 161 -22.31 17.51 19.65
CA THR A 161 -23.47 18.33 19.24
C THR A 161 -24.44 17.53 18.37
N ALA A 162 -25.70 17.95 18.34
CA ALA A 162 -26.75 17.27 17.56
C ALA A 162 -26.52 17.28 16.03
N ASP A 163 -25.67 18.19 15.52
CA ASP A 163 -25.24 18.25 14.13
C ASP A 163 -23.93 17.50 13.84
N GLY A 164 -23.30 16.90 14.87
CA GLY A 164 -22.16 15.99 14.76
C GLY A 164 -20.83 16.63 14.34
N ARG A 165 -20.70 17.96 14.35
CA ARG A 165 -19.57 18.67 13.74
C ARG A 165 -18.54 19.26 14.70
N ASP A 166 -18.88 19.39 15.98
CA ASP A 166 -17.94 19.88 17.00
C ASP A 166 -17.98 18.96 18.22
N LEU A 167 -16.89 18.20 18.44
CA LEU A 167 -16.69 17.41 19.64
C LEU A 167 -16.03 18.21 20.77
N GLY A 168 -15.81 19.53 20.63
CA GLY A 168 -15.59 20.50 21.71
C GLY A 168 -14.47 20.21 22.74
N ALA A 169 -13.59 19.25 22.47
CA ALA A 169 -12.62 18.69 23.42
C ALA A 169 -11.17 18.84 22.93
N ARG A 170 -10.90 19.81 22.04
CA ARG A 170 -9.57 20.03 21.44
C ARG A 170 -8.44 20.16 22.46
N ALA A 171 -8.67 20.87 23.57
CA ALA A 171 -7.67 20.99 24.63
C ALA A 171 -7.31 19.64 25.29
N ALA A 172 -8.27 18.71 25.39
CA ALA A 172 -8.02 17.36 25.90
C ALA A 172 -7.20 16.53 24.92
N GLU A 173 -7.52 16.60 23.63
CA GLU A 173 -6.73 15.96 22.57
C GLU A 173 -5.32 16.54 22.47
N GLU A 174 -5.16 17.86 22.47
CA GLU A 174 -3.85 18.53 22.44
C GLU A 174 -2.99 18.13 23.64
N ALA A 175 -3.56 18.12 24.86
CA ALA A 175 -2.84 17.66 26.05
C ALA A 175 -2.51 16.17 26.01
N TYR A 176 -3.43 15.34 25.51
CA TYR A 176 -3.23 13.90 25.32
C TYR A 176 -2.09 13.63 24.34
N LEU A 177 -2.13 14.25 23.15
CA LEU A 177 -1.11 14.11 22.11
C LEU A 177 0.24 14.70 22.53
N ALA A 178 0.27 15.77 23.32
CA ALA A 178 1.52 16.30 23.86
C ALA A 178 2.21 15.32 24.83
N LEU A 179 1.41 14.61 25.65
CA LEU A 179 1.91 13.60 26.60
C LEU A 179 2.28 12.29 25.90
N ASN A 180 1.39 11.81 25.02
CA ASN A 180 1.52 10.55 24.30
C ASN A 180 2.54 10.65 23.16
N GLY A 181 2.40 11.63 22.29
CA GLY A 181 3.01 11.65 20.97
C GLY A 181 2.19 10.84 19.96
N ARG A 182 2.82 10.46 18.85
CA ARG A 182 2.28 9.70 17.73
C ARG A 182 3.40 8.86 17.13
N THR A 183 3.11 7.67 16.61
CA THR A 183 4.14 6.81 15.99
C THR A 183 3.79 6.32 14.58
N PRO A 184 3.12 7.12 13.72
CA PRO A 184 3.09 6.76 12.31
C PRO A 184 4.52 6.72 11.77
N TRP A 185 4.85 5.68 11.01
CA TRP A 185 6.21 5.39 10.52
C TRP A 185 6.90 6.57 9.82
N TYR A 186 6.15 7.39 9.08
CA TYR A 186 6.68 8.48 8.25
C TYR A 186 6.92 9.79 9.01
N ALA A 187 6.33 9.96 10.19
CA ALA A 187 6.40 11.19 10.98
C ALA A 187 6.17 10.89 12.46
N GLU A 188 7.03 10.04 13.03
CA GLU A 188 7.01 9.80 14.47
C GLU A 188 7.18 11.13 15.23
N GLU A 189 6.30 11.36 16.20
CA GLU A 189 6.34 12.49 17.12
C GLU A 189 6.36 11.96 18.55
N ARG A 190 7.48 12.09 19.24
CA ARG A 190 7.59 11.57 20.61
C ARG A 190 6.88 12.48 21.59
N GLY A 191 6.05 11.92 22.44
CA GLY A 191 5.42 12.66 23.51
C GLY A 191 6.39 13.01 24.64
N ILE A 192 6.04 14.07 25.38
CA ILE A 192 5.97 14.05 26.83
C ILE A 192 6.81 13.01 27.58
N LEU A 193 6.08 11.95 27.89
CA LEU A 193 6.45 10.85 28.75
C LEU A 193 7.62 10.08 28.16
N GLU A 194 7.59 9.83 26.85
CA GLU A 194 8.60 9.05 26.17
C GLU A 194 9.97 9.75 26.16
N ARG A 195 10.01 11.07 25.86
CA ARG A 195 11.25 11.87 25.93
C ARG A 195 11.85 11.94 27.33
N ALA A 196 11.00 11.80 28.35
CA ALA A 196 11.40 11.75 29.75
C ALA A 196 11.72 10.33 30.25
N GLY A 197 11.67 9.30 29.39
CA GLY A 197 11.95 7.91 29.74
C GLY A 197 10.87 7.27 30.62
N ILE A 198 9.64 7.77 30.56
CA ILE A 198 8.49 7.27 31.33
C ILE A 198 7.63 6.39 30.43
N ASP A 199 7.52 5.12 30.81
CA ASP A 199 6.55 4.19 30.22
C ASP A 199 5.18 4.33 30.90
N TYR A 200 4.11 4.01 30.17
CA TYR A 200 2.72 4.25 30.61
C TYR A 200 1.73 3.31 29.92
N ASP A 201 0.47 3.28 30.35
CA ASP A 201 -0.62 2.72 29.55
C ASP A 201 -1.74 3.73 29.34
N ILE A 202 -2.39 3.67 28.18
CA ILE A 202 -3.57 4.46 27.84
C ILE A 202 -4.82 3.69 28.28
N LEU A 203 -5.52 4.18 29.30
CA LEU A 203 -6.73 3.55 29.83
C LEU A 203 -7.91 4.52 29.82
N GLY A 204 -9.08 4.06 29.39
CA GLY A 204 -10.35 4.79 29.49
C GLY A 204 -11.17 4.34 30.70
N ALA A 205 -12.34 4.97 30.92
CA ALA A 205 -13.20 4.58 32.03
C ALA A 205 -13.63 3.11 31.95
N PHE A 206 -13.87 2.58 30.74
CA PHE A 206 -14.23 1.18 30.53
C PHE A 206 -13.23 0.21 31.19
N SER A 207 -11.93 0.38 30.92
CA SER A 207 -10.87 -0.49 31.45
C SER A 207 -10.72 -0.30 32.96
N LEU A 208 -10.77 0.94 33.44
CA LEU A 208 -10.60 1.29 34.86
C LEU A 208 -11.71 0.74 35.77
N ARG A 209 -12.90 0.41 35.25
CA ARG A 209 -13.96 -0.25 36.05
C ARG A 209 -13.57 -1.59 36.66
N SER A 210 -12.59 -2.27 36.05
CA SER A 210 -12.08 -3.54 36.56
C SER A 210 -10.83 -3.38 37.44
N ALA A 211 -10.36 -2.15 37.63
CA ALA A 211 -9.21 -1.86 38.48
C ALA A 211 -9.59 -1.76 39.97
N SER A 212 -8.58 -1.87 40.82
CA SER A 212 -8.69 -1.68 42.27
C SER A 212 -7.48 -0.90 42.79
N VAL A 213 -7.49 -0.47 44.05
CA VAL A 213 -6.34 0.21 44.67
C VAL A 213 -5.76 -0.68 45.77
N ALA A 214 -4.44 -0.91 45.72
CA ALA A 214 -3.69 -1.64 46.75
C ALA A 214 -2.28 -1.07 46.88
N ASP A 215 -1.80 -0.91 48.12
CA ASP A 215 -0.44 -0.48 48.45
C ASP A 215 0.01 0.85 47.77
N GLY A 216 -0.92 1.78 47.56
CA GLY A 216 -0.65 3.07 46.90
C GLY A 216 -0.56 2.99 45.38
N GLU A 217 -1.02 1.89 44.79
CA GLU A 217 -1.02 1.65 43.35
C GLU A 217 -2.41 1.22 42.87
N LEU A 218 -2.78 1.66 41.67
CA LEU A 218 -3.91 1.17 40.91
C LEU A 218 -3.53 -0.15 40.27
N VAL A 219 -4.28 -1.21 40.55
CA VAL A 219 -4.04 -2.57 40.09
C VAL A 219 -5.08 -2.94 39.04
N LEU A 220 -4.63 -3.30 37.84
CA LEU A 220 -5.45 -3.78 36.73
C LEU A 220 -4.79 -5.00 36.10
N GLY A 221 -5.44 -6.16 36.19
CA GLY A 221 -4.81 -7.42 35.75
C GLY A 221 -3.53 -7.72 36.54
N GLY A 222 -2.42 -7.92 35.82
CA GLY A 222 -1.08 -8.06 36.40
C GLY A 222 -0.34 -6.73 36.62
N GLU A 223 -0.86 -5.61 36.11
CA GLU A 223 -0.16 -4.33 36.11
C GLU A 223 -0.51 -3.45 37.32
N ARG A 224 0.43 -2.58 37.68
CA ARG A 224 0.38 -1.74 38.88
C ARG A 224 0.88 -0.33 38.57
N TYR A 225 -0.02 0.64 38.69
CA TYR A 225 0.23 2.03 38.31
C TYR A 225 0.19 2.94 39.54
N ARG A 226 1.22 3.75 39.72
CA ARG A 226 1.32 4.71 40.84
C ARG A 226 0.81 6.10 40.49
N ASN A 227 0.75 6.40 39.19
CA ASN A 227 0.41 7.71 38.66
C ASN A 227 -0.76 7.61 37.68
N VAL A 228 -1.70 8.56 37.74
CA VAL A 228 -2.76 8.74 36.73
C VAL A 228 -2.74 10.18 36.23
N LEU A 229 -2.68 10.35 34.91
CA LEU A 229 -2.66 11.64 34.23
C LEU A 229 -4.01 11.88 33.55
N LEU A 230 -4.64 13.02 33.82
CA LEU A 230 -5.90 13.45 33.21
C LEU A 230 -5.62 14.60 32.21
N PRO A 231 -5.57 14.33 30.89
CA PRO A 231 -5.31 15.35 29.87
C PRO A 231 -6.55 16.22 29.63
N ALA A 232 -6.54 17.43 30.21
CA ALA A 232 -7.63 18.43 30.18
C ALA A 232 -9.04 17.83 30.22
N THR A 233 -9.23 16.84 31.10
CA THR A 233 -10.44 16.02 31.17
C THR A 233 -11.48 16.71 32.03
N GLY A 234 -12.44 17.39 31.40
CA GLY A 234 -13.46 18.18 32.11
C GLY A 234 -14.59 17.38 32.75
N LEU A 235 -14.69 16.08 32.47
CA LEU A 235 -15.76 15.21 32.96
C LEU A 235 -15.21 13.81 33.31
N LEU A 236 -15.63 13.29 34.46
CA LEU A 236 -15.39 11.90 34.88
C LEU A 236 -16.70 11.19 35.19
N THR A 237 -16.71 9.87 35.08
CA THR A 237 -17.77 9.04 35.65
C THR A 237 -17.56 8.86 37.15
N ALA A 238 -18.63 8.63 37.91
CA ALA A 238 -18.60 8.56 39.37
C ALA A 238 -17.69 7.44 39.90
N ASP A 239 -17.70 6.28 39.24
CA ASP A 239 -16.83 5.13 39.52
C ASP A 239 -15.35 5.46 39.32
N VAL A 240 -14.99 6.12 38.22
CA VAL A 240 -13.60 6.55 37.97
C VAL A 240 -13.19 7.61 38.99
N ALA A 241 -14.04 8.60 39.26
CA ALA A 241 -13.74 9.64 40.25
C ALA A 241 -13.47 9.04 41.64
N THR A 242 -14.29 8.08 42.09
CA THR A 242 -14.06 7.36 43.35
C THR A 242 -12.75 6.57 43.33
N LEU A 243 -12.46 5.84 42.25
CA LEU A 243 -11.21 5.09 42.14
C LEU A 243 -9.96 5.99 42.22
N LEU A 244 -9.99 7.17 41.59
CA LEU A 244 -8.89 8.12 41.64
C LEU A 244 -8.71 8.72 43.04
N LEU A 245 -9.81 8.96 43.77
CA LEU A 245 -9.76 9.40 45.16
C LEU A 245 -9.15 8.32 46.07
N ASP A 246 -9.55 7.07 45.90
CA ASP A 246 -8.98 5.92 46.63
C ASP A 246 -7.47 5.80 46.37
N LEU A 247 -7.02 6.04 45.12
CA LEU A 247 -5.60 6.04 44.77
C LEU A 247 -4.83 7.15 45.50
N VAL A 248 -5.38 8.37 45.55
CA VAL A 248 -4.77 9.50 46.27
C VAL A 248 -4.68 9.20 47.76
N ASP A 249 -5.74 8.67 48.37
CA ASP A 249 -5.78 8.32 49.79
C ASP A 249 -4.78 7.20 50.14
N ALA A 250 -4.51 6.29 49.20
CA ALA A 250 -3.50 5.25 49.33
C ALA A 250 -2.06 5.76 49.09
N GLY A 251 -1.86 7.03 48.71
CA GLY A 251 -0.55 7.64 48.47
C GLY A 251 -0.05 7.58 47.02
N GLY A 252 -0.93 7.21 46.09
CA GLY A 252 -0.70 7.37 44.65
C GLY A 252 -0.82 8.82 44.20
N ARG A 253 -0.58 9.07 42.91
CA ARG A 253 -0.54 10.41 42.33
C ARG A 253 -1.56 10.56 41.21
N VAL A 254 -2.38 11.59 41.30
CA VAL A 254 -3.26 12.02 40.19
C VAL A 254 -2.87 13.44 39.78
N ILE A 255 -2.69 13.67 38.48
CA ILE A 255 -2.30 14.95 37.90
C ILE A 255 -3.26 15.34 36.78
N CYS A 256 -3.97 16.45 36.96
CA CYS A 256 -4.75 17.10 35.92
C CYS A 256 -3.85 18.03 35.10
N VAL A 257 -3.88 17.91 33.77
CA VAL A 257 -3.07 18.73 32.87
C VAL A 257 -3.97 19.72 32.15
N GLY A 258 -3.74 21.02 32.36
CA GLY A 258 -4.57 22.11 31.83
C GLY A 258 -5.86 22.29 32.61
N VAL A 259 -6.85 21.42 32.38
CA VAL A 259 -8.20 21.51 32.98
C VAL A 259 -8.45 20.32 33.89
N ALA A 260 -8.88 20.58 35.13
CA ALA A 260 -9.34 19.56 36.06
C ALA A 260 -10.83 19.22 35.81
N PRO A 261 -11.31 18.02 36.21
CA PRO A 261 -12.70 17.66 36.01
C PRO A 261 -13.66 18.58 36.75
N GLU A 262 -14.59 19.19 36.02
CA GLU A 262 -15.61 20.10 36.57
C GLU A 262 -16.92 19.37 36.88
N ARG A 263 -17.13 18.23 36.22
CA ARG A 263 -18.37 17.47 36.25
C ARG A 263 -18.08 16.00 36.55
N VAL A 264 -18.89 15.42 37.43
CA VAL A 264 -18.96 13.97 37.65
C VAL A 264 -20.35 13.50 37.25
N VAL A 265 -20.42 12.42 36.47
CA VAL A 265 -21.69 11.85 35.96
C VAL A 265 -21.82 10.37 36.35
N GLY A 266 -23.05 9.86 36.43
CA GLY A 266 -23.33 8.48 36.80
C GLY A 266 -24.39 8.35 37.89
N ASP A 267 -24.88 7.13 38.11
CA ASP A 267 -25.97 6.86 39.05
C ASP A 267 -25.47 6.78 40.51
N GLY A 268 -26.32 7.17 41.46
CA GLY A 268 -26.22 6.79 42.87
C GLY A 268 -25.10 7.41 43.73
N LEU A 269 -24.01 7.92 43.14
CA LEU A 269 -22.83 8.43 43.88
C LEU A 269 -22.17 9.69 43.28
N ALA A 270 -22.64 10.19 42.14
CA ALA A 270 -21.97 11.28 41.41
C ALA A 270 -21.83 12.59 42.22
N GLY A 271 -22.82 12.92 43.07
CA GLY A 271 -22.77 14.12 43.90
C GLY A 271 -21.69 14.07 44.98
N GLU A 272 -21.60 12.94 45.69
CA GLU A 272 -20.58 12.73 46.73
C GLU A 272 -19.17 12.68 46.14
N ALA A 273 -18.99 11.94 45.03
CA ALA A 273 -17.71 11.87 44.33
C ALA A 273 -17.28 13.25 43.81
N ALA A 274 -18.20 14.09 43.32
CA ALA A 274 -17.88 15.45 42.87
C ALA A 274 -17.39 16.34 44.02
N ASP A 275 -18.01 16.24 45.20
CA ASP A 275 -17.63 17.03 46.36
C ASP A 275 -16.27 16.61 46.92
N LEU A 276 -15.99 15.30 46.98
CA LEU A 276 -14.69 14.77 47.38
C LEU A 276 -13.59 15.13 46.38
N LEU A 277 -13.88 15.04 45.07
CA LEU A 277 -12.94 15.44 44.02
C LEU A 277 -12.57 16.92 44.14
N ARG A 278 -13.55 17.79 44.38
CA ARG A 278 -13.31 19.23 44.61
C ARG A 278 -12.44 19.46 45.85
N ALA A 279 -12.73 18.78 46.95
CA ALA A 279 -11.93 18.89 48.17
C ALA A 279 -10.48 18.43 47.96
N ALA A 280 -10.25 17.34 47.23
CA ALA A 280 -8.93 16.83 46.91
C ALA A 280 -8.12 17.77 46.00
N LEU A 281 -8.78 18.47 45.06
CA LEU A 281 -8.17 19.51 44.23
C LEU A 281 -7.80 20.74 45.08
N GLU A 282 -8.69 21.20 45.97
CA GLU A 282 -8.45 22.36 46.84
C GLU A 282 -7.34 22.10 47.88
N SER A 283 -7.22 20.86 48.38
CA SER A 283 -6.18 20.47 49.33
C SER A 283 -4.83 20.14 48.68
N GLY A 284 -4.76 20.09 47.34
CA GLY A 284 -3.57 19.68 46.60
C GLY A 284 -3.28 18.17 46.67
N GLY A 285 -4.27 17.35 47.04
CA GLY A 285 -4.17 15.89 46.95
C GLY A 285 -4.12 15.41 45.50
N ILE A 286 -4.92 16.07 44.64
CA ILE A 286 -4.82 15.97 43.18
C ILE A 286 -4.09 17.22 42.67
N LEU A 287 -3.03 17.02 41.89
CA LEU A 287 -2.26 18.13 41.34
C LEU A 287 -2.93 18.66 40.07
N THR A 288 -2.85 19.96 39.84
CA THR A 288 -3.22 20.57 38.55
C THR A 288 -2.03 21.36 38.03
N VAL A 289 -1.61 21.07 36.81
CA VAL A 289 -0.52 21.77 36.11
C VAL A 289 -1.05 22.50 34.90
N ALA A 290 -0.41 23.62 34.53
CA ALA A 290 -0.83 24.39 33.36
C ALA A 290 -0.31 23.77 32.06
N SER A 291 0.89 23.20 32.10
CA SER A 291 1.57 22.63 30.94
C SER A 291 1.85 21.13 31.12
N PRO A 292 1.67 20.32 30.06
CA PRO A 292 2.15 18.93 30.02
C PRO A 292 3.64 18.77 30.37
N GLU A 293 4.49 19.77 30.09
CA GLU A 293 5.94 19.74 30.36
C GLU A 293 6.29 19.67 31.86
N GLU A 294 5.34 20.01 32.74
CA GLU A 294 5.54 19.94 34.19
C GLU A 294 5.37 18.51 34.73
N VAL A 295 4.72 17.62 33.97
CA VAL A 295 4.33 16.28 34.43
C VAL A 295 5.52 15.41 34.86
N PRO A 296 6.61 15.27 34.08
CA PRO A 296 7.69 14.33 34.43
C PRO A 296 8.31 14.57 35.81
N ALA A 297 8.40 15.84 36.24
CA ALA A 297 8.99 16.21 37.53
C ALA A 297 8.09 15.88 38.74
N LEU A 298 6.81 15.59 38.51
CA LEU A 298 5.80 15.37 39.55
C LEU A 298 5.41 13.90 39.73
N LEU A 299 5.85 13.03 38.82
CA LEU A 299 5.59 11.61 38.90
C LEU A 299 6.30 10.97 40.09
N VAL A 300 5.63 10.00 40.69
CA VAL A 300 6.22 9.19 41.74
C VAL A 300 6.79 7.92 41.10
N PRO A 301 8.07 7.59 41.30
CA PRO A 301 8.68 6.42 40.69
C PRO A 301 8.03 5.13 41.24
N SER A 302 8.03 4.10 40.41
CA SER A 302 7.70 2.73 40.80
C SER A 302 8.68 2.19 41.84
N THR A 303 8.28 1.08 42.47
CA THR A 303 9.15 0.31 43.38
C THR A 303 10.40 -0.21 42.68
N VAL A 304 10.27 -0.58 41.40
CA VAL A 304 11.38 -0.90 40.50
C VAL A 304 11.36 0.04 39.31
N SER A 305 12.44 0.78 39.10
CA SER A 305 12.57 1.74 38.01
C SER A 305 13.78 1.42 37.14
N VAL A 306 13.61 1.50 35.82
CA VAL A 306 14.69 1.40 34.85
C VAL A 306 14.94 2.77 34.24
N SER A 307 16.20 3.18 34.16
CA SER A 307 16.63 4.39 33.43
C SER A 307 17.79 4.05 32.52
N ALA A 308 17.81 4.57 31.30
CA ALA A 308 18.89 4.33 30.35
C ALA A 308 19.15 5.54 29.46
N ASP A 309 20.30 5.54 28.77
CA ASP A 309 20.65 6.55 27.75
C ASP A 309 19.93 6.33 26.41
N ALA A 310 18.81 5.60 26.43
CA ALA A 310 17.96 5.24 25.31
C ALA A 310 16.56 4.89 25.85
N PRO A 311 15.48 5.04 25.06
CA PRO A 311 14.17 4.53 25.43
C PRO A 311 14.18 3.04 25.74
N VAL A 312 13.36 2.61 26.70
CA VAL A 312 13.30 1.21 27.15
C VAL A 312 11.87 0.69 27.25
N VAL A 313 11.72 -0.61 27.01
CA VAL A 313 10.55 -1.40 27.43
C VAL A 313 10.99 -2.33 28.54
N HIS A 314 10.27 -2.32 29.66
CA HIS A 314 10.55 -3.19 30.80
C HIS A 314 9.45 -4.24 30.94
N ARG A 315 9.86 -5.51 30.92
CA ARG A 315 9.00 -6.66 31.26
C ARG A 315 9.55 -7.46 32.42
N MET A 316 8.68 -8.22 33.07
CA MET A 316 9.01 -9.03 34.22
C MET A 316 8.44 -10.44 34.08
N LEU A 317 9.30 -11.44 34.23
CA LEU A 317 8.93 -12.86 34.22
C LEU A 317 9.36 -13.50 35.54
N GLY A 318 8.42 -13.62 36.48
CA GLY A 318 8.75 -13.93 37.88
C GLY A 318 9.70 -12.86 38.43
N ASP A 319 10.85 -13.27 38.98
CA ASP A 319 11.87 -12.35 39.50
C ASP A 319 12.93 -11.95 38.44
N THR A 320 12.64 -12.16 37.15
CA THR A 320 13.55 -11.83 36.04
C THR A 320 13.08 -10.59 35.31
N HIS A 321 13.94 -9.58 35.22
CA HIS A 321 13.74 -8.35 34.47
C HIS A 321 14.26 -8.52 33.05
N VAL A 322 13.44 -8.13 32.08
CA VAL A 322 13.80 -8.06 30.66
C VAL A 322 13.69 -6.60 30.23
N ILE A 323 14.80 -6.02 29.80
CA ILE A 323 14.90 -4.64 29.36
C ILE A 323 15.28 -4.65 27.89
N ALA A 324 14.41 -4.12 27.04
CA ALA A 324 14.70 -3.85 25.65
C ALA A 324 14.98 -2.36 25.48
N ALA A 325 16.24 -2.00 25.27
CA ALA A 325 16.65 -0.64 24.95
C ALA A 325 16.61 -0.41 23.43
N ILE A 326 16.14 0.76 23.02
CA ILE A 326 15.82 1.09 21.63
C ILE A 326 16.69 2.25 21.17
N ALA A 327 17.51 2.03 20.15
CA ALA A 327 18.44 3.04 19.65
C ALA A 327 17.78 4.08 18.74
N HIS A 328 16.60 3.78 18.19
CA HIS A 328 15.87 4.73 17.37
C HIS A 328 15.45 5.90 18.26
N ASP A 329 16.12 7.05 18.11
CA ASP A 329 15.96 8.29 18.87
C ASP A 329 16.57 9.53 18.22
N GLU A 330 16.63 10.63 18.96
CA GLU A 330 17.15 11.91 18.47
C GLU A 330 18.63 11.82 18.02
N HIS A 331 19.31 10.71 18.32
CA HIS A 331 20.72 10.47 18.01
C HIS A 331 20.96 9.39 16.95
N SER A 332 20.07 8.42 16.77
CA SER A 332 20.21 7.34 15.79
C SER A 332 18.88 6.80 15.28
N GLY A 333 18.90 6.07 14.18
CA GLY A 333 17.73 5.56 13.46
C GLY A 333 17.37 6.43 12.26
N THR A 334 16.21 6.14 11.68
CA THR A 334 15.63 6.90 10.56
C THR A 334 15.19 8.27 11.06
N VAL A 335 15.69 9.34 10.43
CA VAL A 335 15.36 10.71 10.82
C VAL A 335 13.91 11.02 10.47
N GLN A 336 13.19 11.57 11.43
CA GLN A 336 11.75 11.87 11.33
C GLN A 336 11.50 13.39 11.21
N PRO A 337 10.48 13.82 10.44
CA PRO A 337 9.69 13.00 9.53
C PRO A 337 10.53 12.52 8.32
N ILE A 338 10.21 11.34 7.79
CA ILE A 338 10.90 10.74 6.63
C ILE A 338 10.89 11.71 5.44
N LEU A 339 9.74 12.33 5.18
CA LEU A 339 9.59 13.43 4.21
C LEU A 339 8.95 14.62 4.91
N ALA A 340 9.55 15.79 4.75
CA ALA A 340 8.99 17.04 5.27
C ALA A 340 7.58 17.29 4.69
N GLU A 341 6.70 17.85 5.53
CA GLU A 341 5.30 18.22 5.22
C GLU A 341 4.33 17.05 5.00
N PHE A 342 4.84 15.82 4.86
CA PHE A 342 4.03 14.64 4.62
C PHE A 342 2.93 14.44 5.68
N GLY A 343 3.28 14.57 6.97
CA GLY A 343 2.30 14.38 8.04
C GLY A 343 1.16 15.40 8.03
N ALA A 344 1.43 16.63 7.59
CA ALA A 344 0.38 17.63 7.43
C ALA A 344 -0.57 17.27 6.28
N ALA A 345 -0.04 16.82 5.13
CA ALA A 345 -0.83 16.40 3.98
C ALA A 345 -1.67 15.15 4.26
N TRP A 346 -1.12 14.19 5.02
CA TRP A 346 -1.86 13.00 5.47
C TRP A 346 -3.06 13.40 6.33
N ASN A 347 -2.83 14.25 7.33
CA ASN A 347 -3.87 14.66 8.27
C ASN A 347 -4.93 15.59 7.65
N SER A 348 -4.60 16.36 6.60
CA SER A 348 -5.56 17.22 5.91
C SER A 348 -6.42 16.49 4.86
N GLY A 349 -6.05 15.26 4.51
CA GLY A 349 -6.67 14.52 3.40
C GLY A 349 -6.21 14.97 2.02
N ASP A 350 -5.26 15.92 1.92
CA ASP A 350 -4.67 16.38 0.66
C ASP A 350 -3.55 15.45 0.15
N PHE A 351 -3.44 14.27 0.74
CA PHE A 351 -2.37 13.32 0.47
C PHE A 351 -2.41 12.78 -0.97
N ASN A 352 -1.25 12.80 -1.63
CA ASN A 352 -1.08 12.30 -2.98
C ASN A 352 0.02 11.22 -3.02
N TRP A 353 -0.38 9.96 -3.24
CA TRP A 353 0.54 8.82 -3.35
C TRP A 353 1.63 9.01 -4.41
N LYS A 354 1.27 9.60 -5.56
CA LYS A 354 2.22 9.84 -6.64
C LYS A 354 3.30 10.84 -6.23
N ASP A 355 2.91 11.97 -5.61
CA ASP A 355 3.89 12.95 -5.12
C ASP A 355 4.81 12.33 -4.07
N TYR A 356 4.22 11.58 -3.13
CA TYR A 356 5.00 10.83 -2.13
C TYR A 356 6.06 9.94 -2.75
N TRP A 357 5.69 9.13 -3.74
CA TRP A 357 6.61 8.18 -4.37
C TRP A 357 7.71 8.86 -5.17
N HIS A 358 7.36 9.89 -5.95
CA HIS A 358 8.35 10.67 -6.70
C HIS A 358 9.34 11.34 -5.75
N ARG A 359 8.87 11.93 -4.65
CA ARG A 359 9.73 12.58 -3.66
C ARG A 359 10.60 11.59 -2.90
N LEU A 360 10.03 10.48 -2.42
CA LEU A 360 10.80 9.44 -1.73
C LEU A 360 11.91 8.89 -2.63
N GLY A 361 11.61 8.64 -3.91
CA GLY A 361 12.59 8.16 -4.90
C GLY A 361 13.63 9.21 -5.30
N ALA A 362 13.27 10.49 -5.39
CA ALA A 362 14.16 11.56 -5.83
C ALA A 362 15.00 12.19 -4.70
N GLU A 363 14.42 12.37 -3.52
CA GLU A 363 15.05 13.00 -2.36
C GLU A 363 15.71 11.98 -1.43
N GLY A 364 15.17 10.75 -1.35
CA GLY A 364 15.55 9.75 -0.35
C GLY A 364 15.18 10.18 1.08
N TYR A 365 15.67 9.43 2.06
CA TYR A 365 15.61 9.81 3.49
C TYR A 365 16.94 9.53 4.18
N ARG A 366 17.09 10.03 5.41
CA ARG A 366 18.33 9.90 6.17
C ARG A 366 18.21 8.83 7.26
N PHE A 367 19.06 7.81 7.20
CA PHE A 367 19.25 6.81 8.25
C PHE A 367 20.58 7.04 8.98
N VAL A 368 20.57 7.04 10.32
CA VAL A 368 21.76 7.18 11.16
C VAL A 368 21.98 5.87 11.94
N PRO A 369 22.89 4.98 11.51
CA PRO A 369 23.04 3.67 12.15
C PRO A 369 23.50 3.80 13.61
N PRO A 370 22.98 2.98 14.54
CA PRO A 370 23.34 3.04 15.96
C PRO A 370 24.70 2.39 16.28
N THR A 371 25.40 1.88 15.26
CA THR A 371 26.66 1.16 15.41
C THR A 371 27.71 1.99 16.16
N GLY A 372 28.21 1.44 17.26
CA GLY A 372 29.24 2.07 18.08
C GLY A 372 28.71 3.03 19.15
N ARG A 373 27.38 3.19 19.27
CA ARG A 373 26.75 3.90 20.38
C ARG A 373 26.78 3.03 21.65
N ALA A 374 27.33 3.60 22.72
CA ALA A 374 27.29 3.01 24.05
C ALA A 374 25.92 3.20 24.71
N LEU A 375 25.57 2.29 25.61
CA LEU A 375 24.31 2.27 26.32
C LEU A 375 24.56 1.96 27.80
N THR A 376 24.19 2.87 28.68
CA THR A 376 24.13 2.62 30.12
C THR A 376 22.69 2.28 30.51
N VAL A 377 22.48 1.17 31.22
CA VAL A 377 21.18 0.82 31.81
C VAL A 377 21.32 0.74 33.31
N ARG A 378 20.48 1.47 34.04
CA ARG A 378 20.42 1.47 35.50
C ARG A 378 19.06 0.96 35.98
N LEU A 379 19.09 -0.04 36.85
CA LEU A 379 17.91 -0.59 37.50
C LEU A 379 17.99 -0.24 39.00
N SER A 380 16.95 0.41 39.51
CA SER A 380 16.81 0.76 40.93
C SER A 380 15.61 0.03 41.53
N GLY A 381 15.70 -0.36 42.80
CA GLY A 381 14.70 -1.22 43.45
C GLY A 381 15.28 -2.61 43.77
N LEU A 382 14.64 -3.35 44.68
CA LEU A 382 15.11 -4.60 45.28
C LEU A 382 15.48 -5.69 44.25
N LEU A 383 16.72 -5.66 43.75
CA LEU A 383 17.30 -6.78 43.03
C LEU A 383 17.82 -7.82 44.05
N PRO A 384 17.60 -9.13 43.79
CA PRO A 384 18.17 -10.17 44.62
C PRO A 384 19.69 -10.03 44.77
N ASP A 385 20.22 -10.28 45.96
CA ASP A 385 21.66 -10.41 46.14
C ASP A 385 22.18 -11.57 45.30
N GLY A 386 23.21 -11.31 44.49
CA GLY A 386 23.75 -12.28 43.53
C GLY A 386 23.04 -12.34 42.18
N ALA A 387 22.16 -11.39 41.83
CA ALA A 387 21.57 -11.30 40.50
C ALA A 387 22.62 -11.39 39.38
N GLU A 388 22.32 -12.20 38.37
CA GLU A 388 23.08 -12.36 37.14
C GLU A 388 22.51 -11.42 36.07
N ALA A 389 23.37 -10.94 35.17
CA ALA A 389 22.95 -10.18 34.00
C ALA A 389 23.52 -10.77 32.72
N GLN A 390 22.71 -10.76 31.67
CA GLN A 390 23.12 -11.16 30.34
C GLN A 390 22.58 -10.22 29.27
N THR A 391 23.33 -10.05 28.20
CA THR A 391 22.80 -9.51 26.94
C THR A 391 22.49 -10.66 26.00
N TRP A 392 21.32 -10.60 25.37
CA TRP A 392 20.80 -11.61 24.46
C TRP A 392 20.74 -11.02 23.06
N ASP A 393 21.60 -11.48 22.14
CA ASP A 393 21.65 -10.97 20.77
C ASP A 393 20.50 -11.58 19.96
N PRO A 394 19.50 -10.78 19.53
CA PRO A 394 18.35 -11.31 18.82
C PRO A 394 18.73 -11.91 17.46
N ARG A 395 19.78 -11.41 16.78
CA ARG A 395 20.17 -11.89 15.45
C ARG A 395 20.75 -13.29 15.50
N THR A 396 21.61 -13.53 16.49
CA THR A 396 22.38 -14.78 16.59
C THR A 396 21.79 -15.78 17.59
N GLY A 397 20.95 -15.31 18.53
CA GLY A 397 20.49 -16.09 19.68
C GLY A 397 21.57 -16.32 20.74
N LEU A 398 22.72 -15.67 20.62
CA LEU A 398 23.82 -15.80 21.57
C LEU A 398 23.54 -15.00 22.84
N ARG A 399 23.99 -15.55 23.98
CA ARG A 399 23.87 -14.94 25.31
C ARG A 399 25.24 -14.71 25.90
N ARG A 400 25.48 -13.51 26.40
CA ARG A 400 26.75 -13.09 27.01
C ARG A 400 26.50 -12.59 28.41
N ALA A 401 27.33 -13.00 29.36
CA ALA A 401 27.33 -12.41 30.69
C ALA A 401 27.71 -10.92 30.62
N VAL A 402 27.01 -10.09 31.38
CA VAL A 402 27.25 -8.66 31.52
C VAL A 402 27.60 -8.39 32.99
N ALA A 403 28.64 -7.58 33.23
CA ALA A 403 29.01 -7.22 34.58
C ALA A 403 28.03 -6.17 35.14
N LEU A 404 27.53 -6.39 36.35
CA LEU A 404 26.70 -5.42 37.07
C LEU A 404 27.56 -4.61 38.05
N ARG A 405 27.52 -3.29 37.92
CA ARG A 405 28.13 -2.35 38.86
C ARG A 405 27.09 -1.95 39.90
N ARG A 406 27.31 -2.32 41.17
CA ARG A 406 26.41 -1.93 42.27
C ARG A 406 26.65 -0.48 42.69
N LEU A 407 25.60 0.32 42.75
CA LEU A 407 25.59 1.74 43.08
C LEU A 407 24.51 2.01 44.14
N GLY A 408 24.82 1.71 45.41
CA GLY A 408 23.83 1.82 46.48
C GLY A 408 22.63 0.89 46.25
N GLY A 409 21.41 1.44 46.23
CA GLY A 409 20.16 0.72 45.97
C GLY A 409 19.84 0.45 44.49
N ALA A 410 20.84 0.57 43.61
CA ALA A 410 20.71 0.34 42.17
C ALA A 410 21.87 -0.50 41.61
N VAL A 411 21.66 -1.10 40.45
CA VAL A 411 22.71 -1.71 39.63
C VAL A 411 22.79 -1.03 38.28
N GLU A 412 23.96 -1.07 37.67
CA GLU A 412 24.21 -0.50 36.36
C GLU A 412 24.92 -1.52 35.46
N ALA A 413 24.52 -1.55 34.20
CA ALA A 413 25.08 -2.39 33.15
C ALA A 413 25.48 -1.52 31.95
N GLU A 414 26.64 -1.82 31.38
CA GLU A 414 27.18 -1.17 30.18
C GLU A 414 26.99 -2.11 28.98
N LEU A 415 26.35 -1.61 27.93
CA LEU A 415 26.04 -2.30 26.69
C LEU A 415 26.37 -1.41 25.48
N ASP A 416 26.09 -1.92 24.28
CA ASP A 416 26.12 -1.16 23.04
C ASP A 416 25.02 -1.67 22.09
N PHE A 417 24.85 -0.97 20.98
CA PHE A 417 23.95 -1.34 19.89
C PHE A 417 24.66 -2.09 18.74
N SER A 418 25.70 -2.88 19.05
CA SER A 418 26.42 -3.67 18.02
C SER A 418 25.59 -4.80 17.40
N ALA A 419 24.45 -5.14 18.03
CA ALA A 419 23.51 -6.15 17.56
C ALA A 419 22.36 -5.59 16.71
N GLY A 420 22.30 -4.28 16.48
CA GLY A 420 21.21 -3.58 15.78
C GLY A 420 20.54 -2.53 16.66
N SER A 421 19.40 -2.01 16.22
CA SER A 421 18.64 -0.94 16.89
C SER A 421 17.97 -1.34 18.21
N VAL A 422 17.99 -2.62 18.59
CA VAL A 422 17.42 -3.12 19.84
C VAL A 422 18.47 -3.91 20.62
N ALA A 423 18.76 -3.47 21.85
CA ALA A 423 19.65 -4.15 22.78
C ALA A 423 18.83 -4.77 23.93
N LEU A 424 18.98 -6.09 24.13
CA LEU A 424 18.33 -6.79 25.24
C LEU A 424 19.28 -6.96 26.42
N LEU A 425 18.82 -6.58 27.60
CA LEU A 425 19.43 -6.89 28.89
C LEU A 425 18.44 -7.72 29.72
N VAL A 426 18.89 -8.88 30.20
CA VAL A 426 18.13 -9.76 31.07
C VAL A 426 18.84 -9.83 32.43
N VAL A 427 18.12 -9.54 33.51
CA VAL A 427 18.65 -9.52 34.88
C VAL A 427 17.76 -10.39 35.76
N GLY A 428 18.32 -11.38 36.45
CA GLY A 428 17.54 -12.27 37.30
C GLY A 428 18.38 -13.04 38.31
N PRO A 429 17.75 -13.75 39.27
CA PRO A 429 18.46 -14.48 40.31
C PRO A 429 19.24 -15.70 39.78
N ALA A 430 18.80 -16.28 38.67
CA ALA A 430 19.47 -17.37 37.98
C ALA A 430 19.13 -17.32 36.50
N LEU A 431 20.15 -17.23 35.63
CA LEU A 431 19.97 -17.21 34.19
C LEU A 431 20.54 -18.49 33.57
N PRO A 432 20.07 -18.90 32.36
CA PRO A 432 20.70 -19.98 31.61
C PRO A 432 22.18 -19.70 31.36
N PRO A 433 23.06 -20.71 31.25
CA PRO A 433 24.47 -20.46 30.98
C PRO A 433 24.70 -19.61 29.72
N PRO A 434 25.63 -18.63 29.76
CA PRO A 434 26.06 -17.90 28.57
C PRO A 434 26.51 -18.87 27.48
N THR A 435 26.13 -18.59 26.23
CA THR A 435 26.52 -19.43 25.09
C THR A 435 27.80 -18.96 24.41
N THR A 436 28.25 -17.74 24.74
CA THR A 436 29.51 -17.17 24.27
C THR A 436 30.10 -16.24 25.31
N THR A 437 31.41 -16.02 25.24
CA THR A 437 32.11 -15.03 26.06
C THR A 437 31.91 -13.62 25.49
N ALA A 438 31.98 -12.62 26.37
CA ALA A 438 32.07 -11.23 25.94
C ALA A 438 33.35 -11.02 25.12
N LEU A 439 33.26 -10.18 24.09
CA LEU A 439 34.45 -9.69 23.39
C LEU A 439 35.20 -8.76 24.34
N GLY A 440 36.52 -8.92 24.43
CA GLY A 440 37.36 -8.02 25.21
C GLY A 440 37.42 -6.62 24.59
N ALA A 441 38.09 -5.69 25.27
CA ALA A 441 38.33 -4.35 24.73
C ALA A 441 38.95 -4.41 23.33
N ARG A 442 38.47 -3.55 22.42
CA ARG A 442 38.99 -3.42 21.05
C ARG A 442 40.50 -3.25 21.09
N GLN A 443 41.23 -4.26 20.62
CA GLN A 443 42.70 -4.27 20.66
C GLN A 443 43.31 -3.32 19.63
N SER A 444 42.78 -3.32 18.41
CA SER A 444 43.24 -2.46 17.32
C SER A 444 42.12 -2.27 16.28
N ARG A 445 42.25 -1.23 15.44
CA ARG A 445 41.46 -1.03 14.23
C ARG A 445 42.44 -1.15 13.06
N VAL A 446 42.21 -2.10 12.17
CA VAL A 446 43.02 -2.26 10.95
C VAL A 446 42.22 -1.66 9.79
N PRO A 447 42.64 -0.51 9.23
CA PRO A 447 42.05 -0.02 8.00
C PRO A 447 42.44 -0.99 6.86
N LEU A 448 41.44 -1.47 6.12
CA LEU A 448 41.66 -2.25 4.92
C LEU A 448 41.87 -1.28 3.75
N GLU A 449 43.12 -0.87 3.56
CA GLU A 449 43.56 0.06 2.51
C GLU A 449 43.85 -0.69 1.20
N GLY A 450 43.62 -0.02 0.07
CA GLY A 450 43.89 -0.57 -1.27
C GLY A 450 42.64 -0.61 -2.17
N PRO A 451 42.81 -1.02 -3.43
CA PRO A 451 41.67 -1.20 -4.33
C PRO A 451 40.80 -2.37 -3.85
N TRP A 452 39.50 -2.12 -3.77
CA TRP A 452 38.51 -3.16 -3.50
C TRP A 452 38.03 -3.73 -4.82
N LEU A 453 38.00 -5.06 -4.92
CA LEU A 453 37.34 -5.75 -6.02
C LEU A 453 35.90 -6.01 -5.59
N VAL A 454 34.95 -5.44 -6.34
CA VAL A 454 33.52 -5.65 -6.14
C VAL A 454 33.02 -6.44 -7.34
N THR A 455 32.29 -7.53 -7.07
CA THR A 455 31.58 -8.28 -8.10
C THR A 455 30.09 -8.05 -7.89
N PRO A 456 29.38 -7.43 -8.86
CA PRO A 456 27.95 -7.29 -8.75
C PRO A 456 27.29 -8.64 -9.07
N GLU A 457 26.40 -9.09 -8.18
CA GLU A 457 25.60 -10.30 -8.37
C GLU A 457 24.13 -9.90 -8.47
N SER A 458 23.43 -10.42 -9.48
CA SER A 458 21.99 -10.24 -9.55
C SER A 458 21.29 -11.19 -8.58
N THR A 459 20.24 -10.68 -7.95
CA THR A 459 19.36 -11.43 -7.03
C THR A 459 17.91 -11.46 -7.56
N LEU A 460 17.69 -11.00 -8.79
CA LEU A 460 16.37 -10.92 -9.41
C LEU A 460 15.93 -12.31 -9.88
N ASP A 461 15.21 -13.03 -9.03
CA ASP A 461 14.70 -14.38 -9.29
C ASP A 461 13.40 -14.36 -10.11
N ASN A 462 13.48 -14.77 -11.38
CA ASN A 462 12.35 -14.90 -12.28
C ASN A 462 11.85 -16.35 -12.41
N SER A 463 12.11 -17.22 -11.43
CA SER A 463 11.63 -18.61 -11.44
C SER A 463 10.11 -18.77 -11.61
N TRP A 464 9.34 -17.72 -11.29
CA TRP A 464 7.87 -17.69 -11.40
C TRP A 464 7.34 -16.73 -12.47
N GLY A 465 8.19 -16.11 -13.30
CA GLY A 465 7.76 -15.16 -14.33
C GLY A 465 7.27 -13.81 -13.79
N ASP A 466 7.65 -13.45 -12.57
CA ASP A 466 7.24 -12.23 -11.90
C ASP A 466 7.98 -10.97 -12.39
N LEU A 467 9.22 -11.14 -12.85
CA LEU A 467 10.16 -10.07 -13.20
C LEU A 467 10.47 -10.02 -14.71
N GLY A 468 9.97 -10.98 -15.48
CA GLY A 468 10.21 -11.11 -16.92
C GLY A 468 9.40 -12.24 -17.55
N PRO A 469 9.67 -12.57 -18.83
CA PRO A 469 9.02 -13.67 -19.55
C PRO A 469 9.01 -14.98 -18.75
N VAL A 470 7.91 -15.73 -18.82
CA VAL A 470 7.71 -16.99 -18.05
C VAL A 470 8.64 -18.13 -18.48
N ASP A 471 9.18 -18.07 -19.70
CA ASP A 471 10.13 -19.04 -20.24
C ASP A 471 11.58 -18.73 -19.83
N ARG A 472 11.86 -17.52 -19.32
CA ARG A 472 13.16 -17.10 -18.81
C ARG A 472 13.25 -17.31 -17.29
N THR A 473 13.44 -18.54 -16.87
CA THR A 473 13.49 -18.90 -15.43
C THR A 473 14.86 -18.67 -14.77
N GLY A 474 14.87 -18.40 -13.47
CA GLY A 474 16.08 -18.27 -12.65
C GLY A 474 16.53 -16.82 -12.43
N ILE A 475 17.78 -16.64 -11.99
CA ILE A 475 18.35 -15.32 -11.72
C ILE A 475 18.57 -14.57 -13.04
N LEU A 476 17.85 -13.47 -13.23
CA LEU A 476 18.02 -12.60 -14.38
C LEU A 476 19.40 -11.91 -14.31
N PRO A 477 20.16 -11.82 -15.41
CA PRO A 477 21.44 -11.11 -15.41
C PRO A 477 21.22 -9.60 -15.25
N ILE A 478 22.28 -8.90 -14.85
CA ILE A 478 22.33 -7.44 -14.87
C ILE A 478 22.26 -6.98 -16.33
N GLN A 479 21.41 -6.00 -16.63
CA GLN A 479 21.16 -5.51 -17.99
C GLN A 479 21.36 -3.99 -18.08
N VAL A 480 21.87 -3.53 -19.22
CA VAL A 480 21.90 -2.11 -19.59
C VAL A 480 20.77 -1.87 -20.59
N TRP A 481 19.92 -0.89 -20.29
CA TRP A 481 18.74 -0.54 -21.10
C TRP A 481 18.84 0.85 -21.74
N GLU A 482 19.75 1.70 -21.30
CA GLU A 482 19.89 3.06 -21.80
C GLU A 482 21.17 3.18 -22.63
N PHE A 483 21.06 3.83 -23.78
CA PHE A 483 22.12 3.99 -24.77
C PHE A 483 22.14 5.44 -25.25
N ASP A 484 23.30 5.92 -25.67
CA ASP A 484 23.39 7.13 -26.48
C ASP A 484 23.30 6.74 -27.96
N HIS A 485 22.31 7.26 -28.66
CA HIS A 485 22.07 7.05 -30.08
C HIS A 485 22.53 8.28 -30.88
N THR A 486 23.32 8.05 -31.92
CA THR A 486 23.73 9.08 -32.87
C THR A 486 23.09 8.83 -34.23
N ASP A 487 22.26 9.76 -34.68
CA ASP A 487 21.70 9.78 -36.03
C ASP A 487 22.78 10.27 -37.01
N GLU A 488 23.20 9.41 -37.94
CA GLU A 488 24.24 9.76 -38.91
C GLU A 488 23.81 10.85 -39.91
N ALA A 489 22.52 10.96 -40.23
CA ALA A 489 22.02 11.93 -41.19
C ALA A 489 22.04 13.37 -40.62
N THR A 490 21.85 13.52 -39.31
CA THR A 490 21.81 14.82 -38.63
C THR A 490 23.03 15.09 -37.76
N GLY A 491 23.78 14.04 -37.38
CA GLY A 491 24.86 14.10 -36.38
C GLY A 491 24.37 14.36 -34.96
N ALA A 492 23.05 14.31 -34.71
CA ALA A 492 22.46 14.56 -33.40
C ALA A 492 22.61 13.33 -32.51
N SER A 493 23.04 13.55 -31.27
CA SER A 493 23.09 12.50 -30.24
C SER A 493 21.93 12.68 -29.27
N SER A 494 21.28 11.58 -28.91
CA SER A 494 20.20 11.56 -27.92
C SER A 494 20.28 10.30 -27.06
N ARG A 495 19.74 10.33 -25.84
CA ARG A 495 19.65 9.15 -24.99
C ARG A 495 18.38 8.38 -25.35
N VAL A 496 18.52 7.09 -25.63
CA VAL A 496 17.43 6.19 -26.02
C VAL A 496 17.35 5.00 -25.07
N VAL A 497 16.17 4.39 -25.00
CA VAL A 497 15.93 3.17 -24.22
C VAL A 497 15.80 2.01 -25.18
N ALA A 498 16.48 0.89 -24.90
CA ALA A 498 16.41 -0.32 -25.70
C ALA A 498 14.96 -0.73 -25.96
N THR A 499 14.71 -1.15 -27.20
CA THR A 499 13.40 -1.51 -27.76
C THR A 499 12.44 -0.37 -28.07
N PHE A 500 12.69 0.86 -27.60
CA PHE A 500 11.86 2.02 -27.90
C PHE A 500 12.46 2.83 -29.05
N GLY A 501 11.61 3.36 -29.92
CA GLY A 501 12.04 4.24 -31.01
C GLY A 501 10.87 4.94 -31.70
N PRO A 502 11.17 5.95 -32.53
CA PRO A 502 10.16 6.66 -33.30
C PRO A 502 9.67 5.79 -34.47
N PHE A 503 8.38 5.43 -34.44
CA PHE A 503 7.77 4.57 -35.45
C PHE A 503 6.64 5.29 -36.23
N ALA A 504 6.18 6.44 -35.74
CA ALA A 504 5.25 7.32 -36.46
C ALA A 504 5.51 8.79 -36.12
N GLU A 505 4.86 9.69 -36.87
CA GLU A 505 4.74 11.09 -36.51
C GLU A 505 3.29 11.35 -36.12
N VAL A 506 3.09 12.18 -35.11
CA VAL A 506 1.79 12.62 -34.64
C VAL A 506 1.69 14.14 -34.64
N ALA A 507 0.50 14.67 -34.87
CA ALA A 507 0.22 16.10 -34.84
C ALA A 507 -1.06 16.40 -34.07
N GLY A 508 -1.01 17.47 -33.29
CA GLY A 508 -2.18 18.02 -32.60
C GLY A 508 -3.00 18.97 -33.48
N PRO A 509 -3.91 19.74 -32.85
CA PRO A 509 -4.76 20.73 -33.53
C PRO A 509 -3.95 21.88 -34.16
N ASP A 510 -2.75 22.16 -33.63
CA ASP A 510 -1.81 23.14 -34.17
C ASP A 510 -1.16 22.72 -35.49
N GLY A 511 -1.23 21.42 -35.82
CA GLY A 511 -0.67 20.82 -37.02
C GLY A 511 0.85 20.62 -37.00
N ALA A 512 1.52 20.81 -35.87
CA ALA A 512 2.95 20.52 -35.74
C ALA A 512 3.16 18.99 -35.63
N TRP A 513 3.99 18.42 -36.51
CA TRP A 513 4.37 17.01 -36.44
C TRP A 513 5.51 16.81 -35.46
N ALA A 514 5.38 15.78 -34.62
CA ALA A 514 6.41 15.32 -33.69
C ALA A 514 6.53 13.79 -33.78
N PRO A 515 7.72 13.21 -33.50
CA PRO A 515 7.87 11.76 -33.41
C PRO A 515 6.97 11.18 -32.30
N ALA A 516 6.33 10.06 -32.61
CA ALA A 516 5.69 9.18 -31.64
C ALA A 516 6.58 7.96 -31.42
N GLU A 517 6.99 7.78 -30.18
CA GLU A 517 7.92 6.74 -29.75
C GLU A 517 7.21 5.65 -28.96
N TRP A 518 7.45 4.39 -29.32
CA TRP A 518 6.98 3.23 -28.57
C TRP A 518 7.92 2.06 -28.79
N SER A 519 7.68 0.95 -28.10
CA SER A 519 8.35 -0.32 -28.31
C SER A 519 7.41 -1.31 -28.97
N LEU A 520 7.89 -2.02 -30.00
CA LEU A 520 7.14 -3.09 -30.68
C LEU A 520 6.85 -4.30 -29.77
N SER A 521 7.37 -4.28 -28.55
CA SER A 521 7.17 -5.31 -27.54
C SER A 521 6.68 -4.78 -26.20
N ARG A 522 6.73 -3.46 -25.95
CA ARG A 522 6.45 -2.88 -24.62
C ARG A 522 5.50 -1.67 -24.65
N GLY A 523 4.96 -1.31 -25.81
CA GLY A 523 4.02 -0.18 -25.92
C GLY A 523 4.70 1.15 -25.63
N ILE A 524 4.00 2.09 -24.99
CA ILE A 524 4.51 3.41 -24.66
C ILE A 524 5.44 3.34 -23.44
N HIS A 525 6.57 4.04 -23.48
CA HIS A 525 7.51 4.07 -22.36
C HIS A 525 6.88 4.77 -21.16
N LYS A 526 6.81 4.09 -20.00
CA LYS A 526 6.11 4.55 -18.78
C LYS A 526 4.69 5.04 -19.11
N ASP A 527 3.95 4.20 -19.83
CA ASP A 527 2.61 4.53 -20.33
C ASP A 527 1.70 5.01 -19.19
N PRO A 528 1.12 6.22 -19.30
CA PRO A 528 0.26 6.76 -18.27
C PRO A 528 -1.14 6.13 -18.18
N ILE A 529 -1.48 5.18 -19.07
CA ILE A 529 -2.68 4.36 -18.89
C ILE A 529 -2.54 3.40 -17.69
N HIS A 530 -1.31 3.03 -17.37
CA HIS A 530 -1.02 2.43 -16.09
C HIS A 530 -1.14 3.54 -15.06
N ASP A 531 -1.86 3.26 -13.97
CA ASP A 531 -1.58 4.01 -12.74
C ASP A 531 -0.07 3.93 -12.56
N GLU A 532 0.61 5.08 -12.43
CA GLU A 532 2.08 5.12 -12.34
C GLU A 532 2.58 4.11 -11.31
N SER A 533 1.74 3.86 -10.29
CA SER A 533 1.98 2.94 -9.21
C SER A 533 1.65 1.46 -9.45
N LEU A 534 1.24 1.00 -10.63
CA LEU A 534 0.88 -0.41 -10.85
C LEU A 534 1.58 -1.04 -12.07
N GLY A 535 2.18 -0.21 -12.93
CA GLY A 535 2.76 -0.66 -14.18
C GLY A 535 1.79 -1.52 -15.02
N PRO A 536 2.31 -2.38 -15.89
CA PRO A 536 1.51 -3.08 -16.88
C PRO A 536 0.49 -4.12 -16.38
N ASN A 537 0.48 -4.48 -15.08
CA ASN A 537 -0.40 -5.51 -14.52
C ASN A 537 -0.50 -6.79 -15.39
N GLY A 538 0.65 -7.32 -15.83
CA GLY A 538 0.70 -8.56 -16.59
C GLY A 538 0.48 -8.44 -18.08
N TYR A 539 0.49 -7.23 -18.65
CA TYR A 539 0.34 -7.05 -20.08
C TYR A 539 0.82 -5.73 -20.67
N VAL A 540 1.06 -5.72 -21.97
CA VAL A 540 1.34 -4.49 -22.71
C VAL A 540 0.03 -3.88 -23.23
N PRO A 541 -0.20 -2.57 -23.06
CA PRO A 541 -1.37 -1.93 -23.66
C PRO A 541 -1.42 -2.05 -25.18
N GLU A 542 -2.63 -2.23 -25.71
CA GLU A 542 -2.84 -2.38 -27.16
C GLU A 542 -2.57 -1.06 -27.90
N GLU A 543 -2.82 0.07 -27.23
CA GLU A 543 -2.71 1.43 -27.75
C GLU A 543 -1.30 1.98 -27.58
N PHE A 544 -0.64 2.30 -28.70
CA PHE A 544 0.73 2.82 -28.72
C PHE A 544 0.85 4.21 -29.36
N LEU A 545 -0.28 4.89 -29.60
CA LEU A 545 -0.36 6.31 -29.94
C LEU A 545 -1.13 7.04 -28.84
N LEU A 546 -0.63 8.20 -28.40
CA LEU A 546 -1.20 8.98 -27.29
C LEU A 546 -1.13 10.49 -27.55
N TRP A 547 -2.26 11.16 -27.34
CA TRP A 547 -2.35 12.61 -27.20
C TRP A 547 -2.97 12.95 -25.86
N ARG A 548 -2.27 13.74 -25.05
CA ARG A 548 -2.72 14.12 -23.71
C ARG A 548 -3.74 15.25 -23.75
N GLY A 549 -4.80 15.13 -22.95
CA GLY A 549 -5.76 16.23 -22.74
C GLY A 549 -6.45 16.71 -24.01
N ALA A 550 -6.86 15.79 -24.87
CA ALA A 550 -7.62 16.07 -26.07
C ALA A 550 -8.98 16.72 -25.76
N VAL A 551 -9.44 17.58 -26.67
CA VAL A 551 -10.68 18.36 -26.52
C VAL A 551 -11.71 17.88 -27.55
N PRO A 552 -12.98 17.65 -27.16
CA PRO A 552 -14.02 17.23 -28.10
C PRO A 552 -14.13 18.15 -29.33
N GLY A 553 -14.16 17.54 -30.52
CA GLY A 553 -14.25 18.21 -31.81
C GLY A 553 -12.91 18.63 -32.42
N GLU A 554 -11.81 18.60 -31.66
CA GLU A 554 -10.47 18.85 -32.18
C GLU A 554 -9.93 17.65 -32.97
N ARG A 555 -8.99 17.94 -33.88
CA ARG A 555 -8.42 16.96 -34.79
C ARG A 555 -6.97 16.67 -34.47
N TYR A 556 -6.65 15.39 -34.45
CA TYR A 556 -5.33 14.83 -34.21
C TYR A 556 -4.97 13.94 -35.40
N ARG A 557 -3.69 13.83 -35.72
CA ARG A 557 -3.24 13.08 -36.90
C ARG A 557 -2.06 12.20 -36.58
N ALA A 558 -2.01 11.01 -37.16
CA ALA A 558 -0.85 10.14 -37.14
C ALA A 558 -0.48 9.73 -38.57
N ARG A 559 0.83 9.62 -38.85
CA ARG A 559 1.32 9.09 -40.13
C ARG A 559 2.56 8.23 -39.95
N THR A 560 2.69 7.20 -40.79
CA THR A 560 3.87 6.34 -40.88
C THR A 560 3.87 5.56 -42.20
N THR A 561 5.00 4.98 -42.60
CA THR A 561 5.04 4.06 -43.73
C THR A 561 4.90 2.63 -43.24
N ILE A 562 3.98 1.88 -43.84
CA ILE A 562 3.78 0.45 -43.54
C ILE A 562 3.96 -0.39 -44.81
N LEU A 563 4.41 -1.63 -44.62
CA LEU A 563 4.43 -2.67 -45.63
C LEU A 563 3.27 -3.64 -45.36
N VAL A 564 2.37 -3.79 -46.32
CA VAL A 564 1.29 -4.78 -46.27
C VAL A 564 1.87 -6.13 -46.73
N PRO A 565 1.74 -7.22 -45.94
CA PRO A 565 2.17 -8.55 -46.35
C PRO A 565 1.54 -8.97 -47.68
N ASP A 566 2.27 -9.78 -48.46
CA ASP A 566 1.79 -10.35 -49.71
C ASP A 566 0.90 -11.58 -49.47
N HIS A 567 -0.24 -11.35 -48.83
CA HIS A 567 -1.22 -12.37 -48.45
C HIS A 567 -2.65 -11.86 -48.69
N ASP A 568 -3.51 -12.70 -49.26
CA ASP A 568 -4.92 -12.38 -49.45
C ASP A 568 -5.66 -12.27 -48.11
N GLY A 569 -6.64 -11.35 -48.05
CA GLY A 569 -7.53 -11.19 -46.89
C GLY A 569 -6.93 -10.40 -45.71
N VAL A 570 -5.75 -9.81 -45.88
CA VAL A 570 -5.19 -8.87 -44.89
C VAL A 570 -6.04 -7.60 -44.83
N ARG A 571 -6.50 -7.25 -43.63
CA ARG A 571 -7.23 -6.00 -43.36
C ARG A 571 -6.46 -5.12 -42.39
N LEU A 572 -6.55 -3.82 -42.60
CA LEU A 572 -6.06 -2.81 -41.67
C LEU A 572 -7.08 -2.60 -40.54
N ALA A 573 -6.67 -2.89 -39.31
CA ALA A 573 -7.42 -2.63 -38.10
C ALA A 573 -6.95 -1.32 -37.45
N ILE A 574 -7.88 -0.41 -37.14
CA ILE A 574 -7.60 0.84 -36.42
C ILE A 574 -8.46 0.90 -35.14
N GLY A 575 -7.81 0.83 -33.98
CA GLY A 575 -8.43 1.05 -32.68
C GLY A 575 -8.23 2.50 -32.23
N ALA A 576 -9.27 3.16 -31.73
CA ALA A 576 -9.18 4.50 -31.17
C ALA A 576 -10.44 4.91 -30.38
N ASN A 577 -10.27 5.72 -29.34
CA ASN A 577 -11.35 6.38 -28.60
C ASN A 577 -11.84 7.69 -29.27
N ALA A 578 -11.85 7.73 -30.61
CA ALA A 578 -12.15 8.92 -31.40
C ALA A 578 -12.82 8.53 -32.73
N ASP A 579 -13.53 9.45 -33.37
CA ASP A 579 -13.92 9.25 -34.78
C ASP A 579 -12.67 9.29 -35.67
N ARG A 580 -12.68 8.59 -36.81
CA ARG A 580 -11.49 8.46 -37.65
C ARG A 580 -11.75 8.53 -39.15
N VAL A 581 -10.78 9.11 -39.86
CA VAL A 581 -10.68 9.07 -41.32
C VAL A 581 -9.33 8.46 -41.67
N VAL A 582 -9.35 7.34 -42.40
CA VAL A 582 -8.14 6.55 -42.72
C VAL A 582 -7.78 6.73 -44.19
N ARG A 583 -6.48 6.91 -44.46
CA ARG A 583 -5.90 6.98 -45.80
C ARG A 583 -4.69 6.06 -45.91
N PHE A 584 -4.59 5.34 -47.02
CA PHE A 584 -3.40 4.56 -47.36
C PHE A 584 -2.91 4.94 -48.75
N ALA A 585 -1.63 5.30 -48.86
CA ALA A 585 -1.04 5.84 -50.08
C ALA A 585 -1.84 7.04 -50.67
N GLY A 586 -2.41 7.87 -49.79
CA GLY A 586 -3.25 9.02 -50.15
C GLY A 586 -4.70 8.68 -50.54
N VAL A 587 -5.08 7.40 -50.57
CA VAL A 587 -6.43 6.95 -50.93
C VAL A 587 -7.27 6.76 -49.66
N PRO A 588 -8.47 7.37 -49.55
CA PRO A 588 -9.41 7.11 -48.45
C PRO A 588 -9.81 5.63 -48.40
N LEU A 589 -9.80 5.04 -47.21
CA LEU A 589 -10.32 3.69 -46.98
C LEU A 589 -11.72 3.72 -46.36
N ASP A 590 -12.54 2.71 -46.68
CA ASP A 590 -13.82 2.49 -46.00
C ASP A 590 -13.58 1.86 -44.62
N THR A 591 -14.05 2.52 -43.57
CA THR A 591 -13.90 2.07 -42.18
C THR A 591 -15.16 1.35 -41.67
N GLY A 592 -16.23 1.28 -42.45
CA GLY A 592 -17.49 0.65 -42.06
C GLY A 592 -18.28 1.45 -41.02
N ALA A 593 -18.97 0.74 -40.12
CA ALA A 593 -19.76 1.36 -39.07
C ALA A 593 -18.85 2.04 -38.01
N PRO A 594 -19.27 3.16 -37.40
CA PRO A 594 -18.53 3.77 -36.31
C PRO A 594 -18.37 2.78 -35.15
N GLY A 595 -17.20 2.80 -34.53
CA GLY A 595 -16.93 2.08 -33.31
C GLY A 595 -15.50 2.26 -32.84
N TYR A 596 -15.14 1.67 -31.69
CA TYR A 596 -13.78 1.75 -31.17
C TYR A 596 -12.78 1.10 -32.15
N LEU A 597 -13.19 0.04 -32.83
CA LEU A 597 -12.34 -0.71 -33.75
C LEU A 597 -12.96 -0.75 -35.16
N THR A 598 -12.22 -0.30 -36.16
CA THR A 598 -12.64 -0.36 -37.58
C THR A 598 -11.70 -1.23 -38.39
N PHE A 599 -12.22 -1.82 -39.47
CA PHE A 599 -11.45 -2.64 -40.39
C PHE A 599 -11.61 -2.14 -41.82
N SER A 600 -10.50 -2.04 -42.53
CA SER A 600 -10.46 -1.58 -43.92
C SER A 600 -9.66 -2.53 -44.80
N ASP A 601 -10.08 -2.69 -46.04
CA ASP A 601 -9.31 -3.45 -47.03
C ASP A 601 -8.06 -2.65 -47.45
N VAL A 602 -6.93 -3.35 -47.58
CA VAL A 602 -5.66 -2.76 -48.04
C VAL A 602 -5.03 -3.63 -49.14
N PRO A 603 -4.31 -3.04 -50.11
CA PRO A 603 -3.69 -3.83 -51.18
C PRO A 603 -2.53 -4.70 -50.64
N ALA A 604 -2.62 -6.02 -50.86
CA ALA A 604 -1.56 -6.97 -50.51
C ALA A 604 -0.22 -6.61 -51.20
N GLY A 605 0.89 -6.80 -50.47
CA GLY A 605 2.24 -6.53 -50.98
C GLY A 605 2.59 -5.05 -51.18
N ALA A 606 1.69 -4.11 -50.85
CA ALA A 606 1.92 -2.69 -51.06
C ALA A 606 2.71 -2.05 -49.90
N THR A 607 3.66 -1.18 -50.25
CA THR A 607 4.26 -0.22 -49.30
C THR A 607 3.63 1.14 -49.51
N GLY A 608 3.20 1.79 -48.43
CA GLY A 608 2.57 3.11 -48.53
C GLY A 608 2.48 3.85 -47.20
N VAL A 609 2.29 5.15 -47.29
CA VAL A 609 2.03 6.00 -46.12
C VAL A 609 0.61 5.73 -45.63
N LEU A 610 0.50 5.28 -44.39
CA LEU A 610 -0.73 5.28 -43.62
C LEU A 610 -0.88 6.65 -42.96
N GLU A 611 -1.98 7.33 -43.21
CA GLU A 611 -2.35 8.59 -42.54
C GLU A 611 -3.75 8.43 -41.93
N VAL A 612 -3.88 8.76 -40.65
CA VAL A 612 -5.14 8.70 -39.92
C VAL A 612 -5.42 10.05 -39.27
N GLU A 613 -6.58 10.62 -39.54
CA GLU A 613 -7.12 11.80 -38.85
C GLU A 613 -8.15 11.32 -37.82
N PHE A 614 -7.92 11.65 -36.55
CA PHE A 614 -8.81 11.37 -35.43
C PHE A 614 -9.54 12.64 -35.01
N THR A 615 -10.85 12.56 -34.79
CA THR A 615 -11.65 13.63 -34.20
C THR A 615 -12.05 13.22 -32.79
N ALA A 616 -11.56 13.93 -31.78
CA ALA A 616 -11.87 13.64 -30.38
C ALA A 616 -13.38 13.78 -30.12
N VAL A 617 -13.96 12.82 -29.42
CA VAL A 617 -15.40 12.81 -29.10
C VAL A 617 -15.68 13.08 -27.62
N ALA A 618 -14.68 12.94 -26.76
CA ALA A 618 -14.72 13.19 -25.33
C ALA A 618 -13.44 13.95 -24.91
N ALA A 619 -13.49 14.60 -23.74
CA ALA A 619 -12.32 15.25 -23.16
C ALA A 619 -11.45 14.21 -22.44
N GLY A 620 -10.12 14.38 -22.49
CA GLY A 620 -9.17 13.46 -21.87
C GLY A 620 -8.14 12.94 -22.85
N ASP A 621 -7.43 11.87 -22.51
CA ASP A 621 -6.39 11.35 -23.40
C ASP A 621 -7.00 10.67 -24.64
N LEU A 622 -6.54 11.05 -25.84
CA LEU A 622 -6.86 10.34 -27.08
C LEU A 622 -5.80 9.27 -27.28
N ARG A 623 -6.25 8.02 -27.49
CA ARG A 623 -5.38 6.86 -27.65
C ARG A 623 -5.78 6.07 -28.89
N ALA A 624 -4.79 5.47 -29.55
CA ALA A 624 -5.01 4.71 -30.77
C ALA A 624 -3.94 3.64 -31.03
N PHE A 625 -4.27 2.71 -31.91
CA PHE A 625 -3.32 1.78 -32.53
C PHE A 625 -3.71 1.47 -33.98
N PHE A 626 -2.78 0.85 -34.71
CA PHE A 626 -3.06 0.22 -36.00
C PHE A 626 -2.41 -1.17 -36.07
N ALA A 627 -3.04 -2.10 -36.80
CA ALA A 627 -2.50 -3.44 -37.03
C ALA A 627 -2.98 -4.00 -38.37
N LEU A 628 -2.31 -5.04 -38.87
CA LEU A 628 -2.72 -5.79 -40.05
C LEU A 628 -3.14 -7.19 -39.62
N THR A 629 -4.38 -7.58 -39.93
CA THR A 629 -4.92 -8.88 -39.52
C THR A 629 -5.66 -9.61 -40.64
N THR A 630 -5.52 -10.94 -40.68
CA THR A 630 -6.27 -11.85 -41.55
C THR A 630 -7.51 -12.44 -40.88
N ASP A 631 -7.69 -12.23 -39.56
CA ASP A 631 -8.86 -12.71 -38.82
C ASP A 631 -9.49 -11.57 -37.98
N PRO A 632 -10.34 -10.75 -38.60
CA PRO A 632 -11.03 -9.65 -37.91
C PRO A 632 -11.98 -10.10 -36.81
N GLU A 633 -12.50 -11.32 -36.86
CA GLU A 633 -13.44 -11.81 -35.84
C GLU A 633 -12.70 -12.11 -34.53
N ARG A 634 -11.54 -12.77 -34.63
CA ARG A 634 -10.63 -12.98 -33.49
C ARG A 634 -10.03 -11.68 -33.00
N PHE A 635 -9.73 -10.75 -33.91
CA PHE A 635 -9.19 -9.43 -33.59
C PHE A 635 -10.26 -8.45 -33.04
N ALA A 636 -11.55 -8.80 -33.00
CA ALA A 636 -12.57 -7.93 -32.43
C ALA A 636 -12.44 -7.80 -30.90
N ARG A 637 -12.87 -6.67 -30.35
CA ARG A 637 -12.97 -6.40 -28.90
C ARG A 637 -14.42 -6.09 -28.53
N PRO A 638 -14.86 -6.37 -27.29
CA PRO A 638 -16.16 -5.93 -26.81
C PRO A 638 -16.17 -4.40 -26.65
N GLU A 639 -17.26 -3.74 -27.06
CA GLU A 639 -17.37 -2.28 -27.01
C GLU A 639 -18.28 -1.81 -25.87
N TRP A 640 -18.00 -0.64 -25.29
CA TRP A 640 -18.91 -0.01 -24.34
C TRP A 640 -20.15 0.52 -25.06
N ILE A 641 -21.31 0.06 -24.59
CA ILE A 641 -22.62 0.57 -25.00
C ILE A 641 -23.31 1.21 -23.80
N GLU A 642 -24.04 2.29 -24.05
CA GLU A 642 -24.68 3.10 -23.02
C GLU A 642 -26.11 3.45 -23.41
N ALA A 643 -26.98 3.61 -22.41
CA ALA A 643 -28.31 4.18 -22.61
C ALA A 643 -28.18 5.64 -23.10
N ALA A 644 -28.77 5.97 -24.25
CA ALA A 644 -28.61 7.29 -24.85
C ALA A 644 -29.46 8.40 -24.21
N ASP A 645 -30.41 8.04 -23.34
CA ASP A 645 -31.27 9.01 -22.64
C ASP A 645 -30.62 9.57 -21.38
N GLU A 646 -31.22 10.64 -20.85
CA GLU A 646 -30.75 11.25 -19.60
C GLU A 646 -30.91 10.28 -18.41
N PRO A 647 -30.01 10.33 -17.42
CA PRO A 647 -30.11 9.48 -16.23
C PRO A 647 -31.38 9.75 -15.42
N GLU A 648 -31.99 8.67 -14.94
CA GLU A 648 -33.18 8.71 -14.09
C GLU A 648 -32.92 7.83 -12.85
N PRO A 649 -32.45 8.42 -11.74
CA PRO A 649 -32.04 7.67 -10.55
C PRO A 649 -33.08 6.65 -10.10
N SER A 650 -32.64 5.46 -9.71
CA SER A 650 -33.46 4.32 -9.27
C SER A 650 -34.33 3.64 -10.34
N SER A 651 -34.31 4.10 -11.59
CA SER A 651 -34.97 3.37 -12.69
C SER A 651 -34.19 2.12 -13.10
N SER A 652 -34.90 1.15 -13.68
CA SER A 652 -34.31 -0.10 -14.17
C SER A 652 -33.91 0.03 -15.64
N VAL A 653 -32.63 -0.10 -15.95
CA VAL A 653 -32.10 -0.17 -17.32
C VAL A 653 -31.79 -1.62 -17.68
N VAL A 654 -32.30 -2.11 -18.80
CA VAL A 654 -32.11 -3.49 -19.26
C VAL A 654 -31.54 -3.49 -20.67
N PHE A 655 -30.30 -3.94 -20.80
CA PHE A 655 -29.68 -4.26 -22.09
C PHE A 655 -30.01 -5.71 -22.44
N SER A 656 -30.35 -6.01 -23.70
CA SER A 656 -30.67 -7.37 -24.12
C SER A 656 -30.23 -7.68 -25.54
N THR A 657 -29.87 -8.94 -25.76
CA THR A 657 -29.54 -9.51 -27.07
C THR A 657 -30.05 -10.95 -27.18
N SER A 658 -30.10 -11.48 -28.38
CA SER A 658 -30.41 -12.89 -28.65
C SER A 658 -29.26 -13.51 -29.43
N PHE A 659 -28.95 -14.78 -29.12
CA PHE A 659 -27.85 -15.50 -29.73
C PHE A 659 -28.19 -16.98 -29.87
N ASP A 660 -27.55 -17.63 -30.83
CA ASP A 660 -27.78 -19.03 -31.14
C ASP A 660 -26.66 -19.90 -30.58
N VAL A 661 -27.05 -20.99 -29.93
CA VAL A 661 -26.17 -22.01 -29.35
C VAL A 661 -26.35 -23.32 -30.12
N ASP A 662 -25.27 -23.78 -30.72
CA ASP A 662 -25.17 -25.06 -31.42
C ASP A 662 -24.26 -26.03 -30.66
N ASP A 663 -24.01 -27.20 -31.26
CA ASP A 663 -23.18 -28.27 -30.74
C ASP A 663 -21.67 -27.99 -30.80
N THR A 664 -21.26 -26.85 -31.37
CA THR A 664 -19.84 -26.43 -31.42
C THR A 664 -19.41 -25.63 -30.18
N VAL A 665 -20.36 -25.19 -29.35
CA VAL A 665 -20.07 -24.41 -28.14
C VAL A 665 -19.48 -25.32 -27.05
N THR A 666 -18.20 -25.10 -26.73
CA THR A 666 -17.46 -25.75 -25.65
C THR A 666 -17.13 -24.81 -24.48
N ASP A 667 -17.11 -23.49 -24.73
CA ASP A 667 -16.93 -22.45 -23.73
C ASP A 667 -18.19 -21.58 -23.59
N SER A 668 -18.94 -21.82 -22.53
CA SER A 668 -20.19 -21.13 -22.18
C SER A 668 -19.98 -19.89 -21.32
N ARG A 669 -18.74 -19.48 -21.09
CA ARG A 669 -18.44 -18.35 -20.22
C ARG A 669 -18.69 -17.02 -20.93
N VAL A 670 -19.12 -16.03 -20.16
CA VAL A 670 -19.19 -14.63 -20.55
C VAL A 670 -18.50 -13.77 -19.49
N GLN A 671 -18.00 -12.61 -19.87
CA GLN A 671 -17.48 -11.61 -18.94
C GLN A 671 -18.28 -10.33 -19.08
N LEU A 672 -18.83 -9.85 -17.96
CA LEU A 672 -19.60 -8.60 -17.91
C LEU A 672 -18.78 -7.54 -17.18
N SER A 673 -18.58 -6.41 -17.86
CA SER A 673 -18.08 -5.15 -17.30
C SER A 673 -19.22 -4.15 -17.11
N THR A 674 -19.33 -3.53 -15.93
CA THR A 674 -20.33 -2.50 -15.65
C THR A 674 -19.84 -1.49 -14.60
N GLU A 675 -20.36 -0.26 -14.63
CA GLU A 675 -20.05 0.83 -13.67
C GLU A 675 -21.19 1.09 -12.66
N ALA A 676 -22.19 0.22 -12.69
CA ALA A 676 -23.37 0.25 -11.85
C ALA A 676 -23.76 -1.18 -11.43
N PRO A 677 -24.59 -1.36 -10.40
CA PRO A 677 -25.11 -2.67 -10.03
C PRO A 677 -25.74 -3.40 -11.20
N GLY A 678 -25.14 -4.53 -11.59
CA GLY A 678 -25.55 -5.33 -12.74
C GLY A 678 -26.05 -6.71 -12.33
N ILE A 679 -27.17 -7.16 -12.90
CA ILE A 679 -27.72 -8.51 -12.76
C ILE A 679 -27.71 -9.15 -14.15
N LEU A 680 -27.01 -10.27 -14.28
CA LEU A 680 -26.99 -11.05 -15.51
C LEU A 680 -28.12 -12.08 -15.50
N ILE A 681 -28.95 -12.07 -16.54
CA ILE A 681 -30.11 -12.95 -16.69
C ILE A 681 -30.02 -13.63 -18.05
N VAL A 682 -30.19 -14.95 -18.09
CA VAL A 682 -30.22 -15.72 -19.34
C VAL A 682 -31.47 -16.59 -19.36
N ASN A 683 -32.25 -16.48 -20.43
CA ASN A 683 -33.52 -17.20 -20.59
C ASN A 683 -34.49 -16.99 -19.39
N GLY A 684 -34.44 -15.82 -18.75
CA GLY A 684 -35.23 -15.48 -17.56
C GLY A 684 -34.68 -16.00 -16.23
N VAL A 685 -33.53 -16.66 -16.22
CA VAL A 685 -32.85 -17.15 -15.01
C VAL A 685 -31.73 -16.19 -14.62
N GLU A 686 -31.73 -15.71 -13.38
CA GLU A 686 -30.64 -14.90 -12.81
C GLU A 686 -29.40 -15.76 -12.59
N ILE A 687 -28.27 -15.34 -13.16
CA ILE A 687 -26.98 -16.03 -13.09
C ILE A 687 -26.13 -15.48 -11.95
N GLY A 688 -26.20 -14.16 -11.73
CA GLY A 688 -25.53 -13.51 -10.62
C GLY A 688 -25.65 -11.99 -10.66
N ARG A 689 -25.16 -11.36 -9.60
CA ARG A 689 -25.21 -9.91 -9.36
C ARG A 689 -23.81 -9.36 -9.09
N GLN A 690 -23.54 -8.16 -9.61
CA GLN A 690 -22.36 -7.33 -9.32
C GLN A 690 -22.81 -6.07 -8.57
N SER A 691 -21.91 -5.50 -7.76
CA SER A 691 -22.08 -4.35 -6.86
C SER A 691 -22.63 -4.65 -5.46
N ASP A 692 -21.71 -5.10 -4.61
CA ASP A 692 -21.83 -5.10 -3.14
C ASP A 692 -21.35 -3.74 -2.56
N PHE A 693 -21.33 -3.62 -1.22
CA PHE A 693 -20.76 -2.49 -0.47
C PHE A 693 -19.39 -2.05 -1.00
N ASP A 694 -19.26 -0.76 -1.32
CA ASP A 694 -18.03 -0.15 -1.82
C ASP A 694 -17.61 1.00 -0.89
N PRO A 695 -16.53 0.84 -0.09
CA PRO A 695 -16.04 1.91 0.77
C PRO A 695 -15.50 3.12 -0.02
N TYR A 696 -15.32 3.00 -1.34
CA TYR A 696 -14.85 4.05 -2.24
C TYR A 696 -15.92 4.49 -3.24
N ALA A 697 -17.20 4.43 -2.87
CA ALA A 697 -18.35 4.74 -3.73
C ALA A 697 -18.31 6.12 -4.44
N ALA A 698 -17.45 7.04 -3.98
CA ALA A 698 -17.20 8.33 -4.64
C ALA A 698 -16.38 8.23 -5.94
N ARG A 699 -15.64 7.13 -6.16
CA ARG A 699 -14.82 6.89 -7.35
C ARG A 699 -15.58 6.05 -8.38
N ARG A 700 -15.41 6.37 -9.68
CA ARG A 700 -15.99 5.61 -10.79
C ARG A 700 -15.04 4.45 -11.13
N PHE A 701 -15.45 3.20 -10.87
CA PHE A 701 -14.67 2.01 -11.21
C PHE A 701 -15.49 1.04 -12.05
N THR A 702 -14.84 0.36 -12.99
CA THR A 702 -15.43 -0.78 -13.70
C THR A 702 -15.42 -2.00 -12.79
N ARG A 703 -16.56 -2.69 -12.68
CA ARG A 703 -16.66 -4.03 -12.10
C ARG A 703 -16.65 -5.04 -13.24
N VAL A 704 -15.75 -6.02 -13.16
CA VAL A 704 -15.60 -7.08 -14.17
C VAL A 704 -15.76 -8.42 -13.49
N HIS A 705 -16.73 -9.22 -13.92
CA HIS A 705 -16.90 -10.59 -13.42
C HIS A 705 -17.21 -11.57 -14.55
N PRO A 706 -16.58 -12.77 -14.52
CA PRO A 706 -16.94 -13.87 -15.40
C PRO A 706 -18.16 -14.64 -14.85
N TYR A 707 -18.96 -15.19 -15.76
CA TYR A 707 -20.08 -16.08 -15.47
C TYR A 707 -20.04 -17.29 -16.39
N ASP A 708 -20.30 -18.49 -15.85
CA ASP A 708 -20.53 -19.68 -16.64
C ASP A 708 -22.03 -19.88 -16.89
N LEU A 709 -22.44 -19.88 -18.17
CA LEU A 709 -23.85 -20.01 -18.56
C LEU A 709 -24.29 -21.47 -18.78
N ARG A 710 -23.40 -22.45 -18.62
CA ARG A 710 -23.62 -23.86 -19.03
C ARG A 710 -24.97 -24.44 -18.59
N THR A 711 -25.42 -24.13 -17.38
CA THR A 711 -26.62 -24.73 -16.77
C THR A 711 -27.93 -24.13 -17.26
N VAL A 712 -27.89 -23.01 -17.97
CA VAL A 712 -29.08 -22.25 -18.41
C VAL A 712 -29.20 -22.12 -19.93
N LEU A 713 -28.15 -22.47 -20.68
CA LEU A 713 -28.17 -22.49 -22.14
C LEU A 713 -29.05 -23.65 -22.65
N ARG A 714 -29.72 -23.40 -23.77
CA ARG A 714 -30.48 -24.41 -24.51
C ARG A 714 -30.05 -24.41 -25.98
N PRO A 715 -30.17 -25.54 -26.72
CA PRO A 715 -29.94 -25.53 -28.16
C PRO A 715 -30.84 -24.53 -28.88
N GLY A 716 -30.27 -23.83 -29.87
CA GLY A 716 -30.93 -22.77 -30.64
C GLY A 716 -30.90 -21.41 -29.94
N VAL A 717 -32.00 -20.65 -30.07
CA VAL A 717 -32.04 -19.24 -29.63
C VAL A 717 -32.16 -19.09 -28.12
N ASN A 718 -31.20 -18.34 -27.58
CA ASN A 718 -31.11 -17.91 -26.19
C ASN A 718 -31.24 -16.38 -26.11
N VAL A 719 -31.73 -15.89 -24.98
CA VAL A 719 -31.85 -14.45 -24.70
C VAL A 719 -30.98 -14.12 -23.49
N LEU A 720 -30.12 -13.12 -23.61
CA LEU A 720 -29.31 -12.59 -22.52
C LEU A 720 -29.78 -11.17 -22.21
N GLU A 721 -29.96 -10.89 -20.93
CA GLU A 721 -30.31 -9.57 -20.41
C GLU A 721 -29.32 -9.16 -19.31
N VAL A 722 -28.90 -7.91 -19.33
CA VAL A 722 -28.17 -7.27 -18.24
C VAL A 722 -29.06 -6.18 -17.67
N ARG A 723 -29.54 -6.39 -16.45
CA ARG A 723 -30.36 -5.42 -15.72
C ARG A 723 -29.49 -4.63 -14.78
N SER A 724 -29.61 -3.31 -14.81
CA SER A 724 -28.89 -2.40 -13.95
C SER A 724 -29.81 -1.37 -13.33
N THR A 725 -29.46 -0.92 -12.12
CA THR A 725 -30.12 0.23 -11.48
C THR A 725 -29.36 1.50 -11.85
N ASP A 726 -30.07 2.51 -12.32
CA ASP A 726 -29.50 3.83 -12.58
C ASP A 726 -29.17 4.54 -11.25
N LEU A 727 -27.90 4.95 -11.07
CA LEU A 727 -27.42 5.62 -9.88
C LEU A 727 -27.41 7.16 -10.01
N GLY A 728 -28.18 7.71 -10.97
CA GLY A 728 -28.17 9.12 -11.33
C GLY A 728 -27.08 9.50 -12.34
N ARG A 729 -26.62 8.52 -13.12
CA ARG A 729 -25.62 8.70 -14.19
C ARG A 729 -25.87 7.69 -15.32
N PRO A 730 -25.41 7.95 -16.56
CA PRO A 730 -25.66 7.05 -17.68
C PRO A 730 -25.17 5.63 -17.38
N VAL A 731 -26.02 4.64 -17.64
CA VAL A 731 -25.70 3.23 -17.42
C VAL A 731 -24.99 2.69 -18.65
N ALA A 732 -23.74 2.28 -18.48
CA ALA A 732 -22.93 1.65 -19.51
C ALA A 732 -22.58 0.20 -19.15
N ILE A 733 -22.52 -0.65 -20.17
CA ILE A 733 -22.07 -2.04 -20.04
C ILE A 733 -21.14 -2.42 -21.19
N ARG A 734 -20.34 -3.46 -20.95
CA ARG A 734 -19.58 -4.18 -21.97
C ARG A 734 -19.65 -5.67 -21.64
N LEU A 735 -19.87 -6.53 -22.62
CA LEU A 735 -19.91 -7.98 -22.43
C LEU A 735 -19.12 -8.70 -23.51
N ASP A 736 -18.38 -9.72 -23.11
CA ASP A 736 -17.53 -10.52 -23.98
C ASP A 736 -17.72 -12.03 -23.78
N SER A 737 -17.36 -12.80 -24.80
CA SER A 737 -17.20 -14.25 -24.74
C SER A 737 -16.14 -14.69 -25.74
N ALA A 738 -15.63 -15.92 -25.59
CA ALA A 738 -14.75 -16.51 -26.60
C ALA A 738 -15.42 -16.50 -27.99
N VAL A 739 -14.62 -16.40 -29.06
CA VAL A 739 -15.16 -16.41 -30.43
C VAL A 739 -15.74 -17.79 -30.78
N LYS A 740 -16.70 -17.84 -31.70
CA LYS A 740 -17.30 -19.12 -32.12
C LYS A 740 -16.26 -20.09 -32.69
N ALA A 741 -15.27 -19.56 -33.40
CA ALA A 741 -14.19 -20.36 -33.99
C ALA A 741 -13.33 -21.10 -32.93
N ASP A 742 -13.38 -20.69 -31.67
CA ASP A 742 -12.70 -21.34 -30.53
C ASP A 742 -13.67 -22.08 -29.60
N GLY A 743 -14.89 -22.34 -30.09
CA GLY A 743 -15.95 -22.99 -29.33
C GLY A 743 -16.64 -22.08 -28.31
N GLY A 744 -16.48 -20.75 -28.41
CA GLY A 744 -17.19 -19.78 -27.58
C GLY A 744 -18.57 -19.41 -28.09
N LEU A 745 -19.25 -18.51 -27.38
CA LEU A 745 -20.58 -18.01 -27.75
C LEU A 745 -20.56 -16.97 -28.88
N GLY A 746 -19.42 -16.32 -29.12
CA GLY A 746 -19.28 -15.21 -30.09
C GLY A 746 -20.10 -13.97 -29.73
N LEU A 747 -20.54 -13.85 -28.48
CA LEU A 747 -21.22 -12.70 -27.92
C LEU A 747 -20.22 -11.58 -27.64
N ARG A 748 -20.53 -10.39 -28.17
CA ARG A 748 -19.85 -9.13 -27.88
C ARG A 748 -20.89 -8.02 -27.82
N THR A 749 -20.73 -7.05 -26.91
CA THR A 749 -21.53 -5.82 -26.94
C THR A 749 -21.23 -5.01 -28.20
N GLY A 750 -22.29 -4.42 -28.75
CA GLY A 750 -22.24 -3.57 -29.94
C GLY A 750 -23.61 -3.00 -30.26
N MET A 751 -23.70 -2.19 -31.32
CA MET A 751 -24.90 -1.43 -31.69
C MET A 751 -26.12 -2.30 -32.10
N SER A 752 -25.95 -3.62 -32.24
CA SER A 752 -27.04 -4.58 -32.52
C SER A 752 -27.90 -4.92 -31.31
N TRP A 753 -27.48 -4.54 -30.10
CA TRP A 753 -28.21 -4.80 -28.86
C TRP A 753 -29.47 -3.94 -28.77
N THR A 754 -30.29 -4.19 -27.76
CA THR A 754 -31.43 -3.32 -27.44
C THR A 754 -31.39 -2.91 -25.97
N VAL A 755 -31.84 -1.69 -25.67
CA VAL A 755 -31.93 -1.19 -24.29
C VAL A 755 -33.34 -0.70 -23.97
N ARG A 756 -33.78 -0.96 -22.73
CA ARG A 756 -35.07 -0.51 -22.19
C ARG A 756 -34.87 0.14 -20.82
N ARG A 757 -35.58 1.22 -20.54
CA ARG A 757 -35.71 1.82 -19.20
C ARG A 757 -37.13 1.65 -18.70
N ASP A 758 -37.32 0.95 -17.59
CA ASP A 758 -38.65 0.60 -17.03
C ASP A 758 -39.62 0.05 -18.09
N GLY A 759 -39.09 -0.78 -18.99
CA GLY A 759 -39.83 -1.39 -20.11
C GLY A 759 -39.98 -0.51 -21.36
N ARG A 760 -39.69 0.79 -21.30
CA ARG A 760 -39.68 1.70 -22.47
C ARG A 760 -38.39 1.51 -23.27
N ARG A 761 -38.52 1.25 -24.58
CA ARG A 761 -37.34 1.18 -25.48
C ARG A 761 -36.68 2.55 -25.59
N ILE A 762 -35.36 2.54 -25.51
CA ILE A 762 -34.50 3.72 -25.68
C ILE A 762 -33.38 3.39 -26.69
N GLU A 763 -32.71 4.43 -27.19
CA GLU A 763 -31.59 4.26 -28.12
C GLU A 763 -30.31 3.85 -27.37
N ILE A 764 -29.48 3.06 -28.04
CA ILE A 764 -28.12 2.79 -27.60
C ILE A 764 -27.22 3.84 -28.19
N ARG A 765 -26.28 4.37 -27.41
CA ARG A 765 -25.13 5.10 -27.91
C ARG A 765 -23.85 4.32 -27.60
N GLN A 766 -22.88 4.44 -28.49
CA GLN A 766 -21.54 3.95 -28.23
C GLN A 766 -20.81 4.91 -27.31
N ARG A 767 -20.07 4.37 -26.34
CA ARG A 767 -19.22 5.16 -25.47
C ARG A 767 -17.76 4.96 -25.86
N PHE A 768 -17.16 6.03 -26.40
CA PHE A 768 -15.75 6.04 -26.74
C PHE A 768 -14.86 6.34 -25.55
N GLU A 769 -15.38 7.00 -24.51
CA GLU A 769 -14.64 7.26 -23.28
C GLU A 769 -14.20 5.94 -22.63
N GLN A 770 -12.89 5.83 -22.41
CA GLN A 770 -12.22 4.68 -21.83
C GLN A 770 -11.35 5.17 -20.68
N TYR A 771 -11.55 4.56 -19.51
CA TYR A 771 -10.77 4.83 -18.30
C TYR A 771 -9.70 3.76 -18.05
N GLU A 772 -9.76 2.69 -18.84
CA GLU A 772 -8.97 1.46 -18.71
C GLU A 772 -8.64 0.97 -20.11
N ASP A 773 -7.62 0.12 -20.23
CA ASP A 773 -7.30 -0.53 -21.48
C ASP A 773 -8.52 -1.32 -22.03
N PRO A 774 -8.86 -1.20 -23.34
CA PRO A 774 -9.94 -1.94 -23.98
C PRO A 774 -9.94 -3.45 -23.70
N ARG A 775 -8.76 -4.05 -23.50
CA ARG A 775 -8.61 -5.47 -23.21
C ARG A 775 -9.15 -5.89 -21.84
N TYR A 776 -9.28 -4.97 -20.87
CA TYR A 776 -9.62 -5.27 -19.48
C TYR A 776 -10.96 -6.02 -19.32
N GLY A 777 -11.85 -5.91 -20.32
CA GLY A 777 -13.13 -6.60 -20.33
C GLY A 777 -13.19 -7.80 -21.26
N CYS A 778 -12.09 -8.19 -21.90
CA CYS A 778 -12.02 -9.41 -22.68
C CYS A 778 -11.98 -10.63 -21.77
N LEU A 779 -12.82 -11.63 -22.05
CA LEU A 779 -12.84 -12.90 -21.30
C LEU A 779 -11.61 -13.75 -21.61
N VAL A 780 -11.11 -13.66 -22.85
CA VAL A 780 -9.94 -14.36 -23.36
C VAL A 780 -8.97 -13.35 -23.94
N ALA A 781 -7.68 -13.64 -23.87
CA ALA A 781 -6.66 -12.86 -24.57
C ALA A 781 -7.01 -12.81 -26.06
N ARG A 782 -6.78 -11.65 -26.67
CA ARG A 782 -7.05 -11.41 -28.08
C ARG A 782 -5.74 -11.16 -28.81
N PRO A 783 -5.66 -11.42 -30.13
CA PRO A 783 -4.44 -11.17 -30.86
C PRO A 783 -3.96 -9.72 -30.69
N HIS A 784 -2.76 -9.54 -30.16
CA HIS A 784 -2.23 -8.22 -29.82
C HIS A 784 -1.78 -7.47 -31.10
N PRO A 785 -2.04 -6.14 -31.23
CA PRO A 785 -1.62 -5.37 -32.41
C PRO A 785 -0.10 -5.33 -32.60
N LEU A 786 0.66 -5.37 -31.50
CA LEU A 786 2.12 -5.52 -31.49
C LEU A 786 2.48 -6.98 -31.24
N GLN A 787 2.98 -7.70 -32.26
CA GLN A 787 3.34 -9.13 -32.12
C GLN A 787 4.48 -9.38 -31.13
N GLY A 788 5.38 -8.41 -30.93
CA GLY A 788 6.44 -8.52 -29.93
C GLY A 788 5.95 -8.42 -28.49
N ALA A 789 4.68 -8.09 -28.24
CA ALA A 789 4.15 -7.83 -26.90
C ALA A 789 3.67 -9.09 -26.15
N ALA A 790 3.60 -10.24 -26.83
CA ALA A 790 3.08 -11.47 -26.26
C ALA A 790 3.97 -12.08 -25.15
N TRP A 791 5.18 -11.55 -24.92
CA TRP A 791 6.06 -12.02 -23.84
C TRP A 791 5.44 -11.91 -22.44
N LEU A 792 4.46 -11.00 -22.24
CA LEU A 792 3.67 -10.89 -21.00
C LEU A 792 2.39 -11.70 -21.01
N GLU A 793 1.81 -11.90 -22.18
CA GLU A 793 0.55 -12.61 -22.40
C GLU A 793 0.69 -13.50 -23.64
N PRO A 794 1.30 -14.70 -23.51
CA PRO A 794 1.57 -15.57 -24.66
C PRO A 794 0.30 -15.99 -25.41
N ASP A 795 -0.84 -16.07 -24.73
CA ASP A 795 -2.14 -16.38 -25.33
C ASP A 795 -2.62 -15.30 -26.33
N ALA A 796 -2.01 -14.11 -26.32
CA ALA A 796 -2.26 -13.04 -27.29
C ALA A 796 -1.38 -13.16 -28.56
N GLU A 797 -0.39 -14.06 -28.58
CA GLU A 797 0.39 -14.35 -29.79
C GLU A 797 -0.44 -15.18 -30.76
N HIS A 798 -0.66 -14.64 -31.96
CA HIS A 798 -1.47 -15.35 -32.95
C HIS A 798 -1.07 -14.95 -34.37
N GLY A 799 -0.83 -15.95 -35.23
CA GLY A 799 -0.39 -15.75 -36.62
C GLY A 799 -1.42 -15.07 -37.54
N SER A 800 -2.58 -14.67 -37.02
CA SER A 800 -3.56 -13.86 -37.76
C SER A 800 -3.23 -12.37 -37.75
N VAL A 801 -2.26 -11.92 -36.94
CA VAL A 801 -1.77 -10.53 -36.95
C VAL A 801 -0.37 -10.52 -37.54
N ALA A 802 -0.14 -9.69 -38.54
CA ALA A 802 1.15 -9.59 -39.18
C ALA A 802 2.15 -8.86 -38.29
N ALA A 803 3.40 -9.35 -38.25
CA ALA A 803 4.51 -8.60 -37.70
C ALA A 803 4.73 -7.34 -38.56
N LEU A 804 4.49 -6.18 -37.96
CA LEU A 804 4.59 -4.88 -38.63
C LEU A 804 5.67 -4.05 -37.92
N ILE A 805 6.66 -3.61 -38.69
CA ILE A 805 7.65 -2.62 -38.27
C ILE A 805 7.35 -1.35 -39.07
N PRO A 806 6.68 -0.35 -38.49
CA PRO A 806 6.47 0.93 -39.15
C PRO A 806 7.81 1.64 -39.34
N ASP A 807 7.96 2.40 -40.42
CA ASP A 807 9.18 3.16 -40.69
C ASP A 807 8.83 4.56 -41.16
N LEU A 808 9.38 5.57 -40.48
CA LEU A 808 9.24 6.96 -40.88
C LEU A 808 10.04 7.27 -42.15
N ASP A 809 11.10 6.51 -42.38
CA ASP A 809 12.05 6.78 -43.44
C ASP A 809 12.66 5.46 -43.98
N PRO A 810 11.86 4.64 -44.68
CA PRO A 810 12.31 3.37 -45.23
C PRO A 810 13.30 3.60 -46.37
N ARG A 811 14.59 3.59 -46.03
CA ARG A 811 15.70 3.71 -46.98
C ARG A 811 16.71 2.58 -46.78
N PRO A 812 17.14 1.87 -47.84
CA PRO A 812 18.16 0.84 -47.73
C PRO A 812 19.51 1.42 -47.24
N GLY A 813 20.21 0.67 -46.38
CA GLY A 813 21.57 1.02 -45.95
C GLY A 813 21.67 2.12 -44.90
N ARG A 814 20.61 2.36 -44.11
CA ARG A 814 20.66 3.22 -42.93
C ARG A 814 21.57 2.59 -41.87
N HIS A 815 22.55 3.36 -41.39
CA HIS A 815 23.44 2.96 -40.30
C HIS A 815 23.07 3.78 -39.06
N GLU A 816 23.03 3.11 -37.91
CA GLU A 816 22.70 3.72 -36.62
C GLU A 816 23.82 3.40 -35.63
N THR A 817 24.29 4.39 -34.88
CA THR A 817 25.31 4.19 -33.86
C THR A 817 24.69 4.24 -32.46
N LEU A 818 24.92 3.18 -31.67
CA LEU A 818 24.54 3.11 -30.27
C LEU A 818 25.81 2.96 -29.41
N SER A 819 25.95 3.79 -28.38
CA SER A 819 27.03 3.70 -27.39
C SER A 819 26.49 3.55 -25.98
N PHE A 820 27.17 2.79 -25.14
CA PHE A 820 26.82 2.62 -23.73
C PHE A 820 28.09 2.31 -22.91
N GLU A 821 28.02 2.57 -21.61
CA GLU A 821 29.09 2.18 -20.69
C GLU A 821 28.96 0.70 -20.32
N VAL A 822 30.05 -0.05 -20.52
CA VAL A 822 30.09 -1.48 -20.18
C VAL A 822 30.19 -1.63 -18.65
N PRO A 823 29.34 -2.45 -18.00
CA PRO A 823 29.39 -2.66 -16.56
C PRO A 823 30.77 -3.10 -16.07
N ILE A 824 31.15 -2.67 -14.86
CA ILE A 824 32.42 -3.07 -14.24
C ILE A 824 32.52 -4.61 -14.18
N ALA A 825 33.72 -5.12 -14.49
CA ALA A 825 34.03 -6.56 -14.56
C ALA A 825 33.33 -7.35 -15.68
N THR A 826 32.77 -6.71 -16.70
CA THR A 826 32.29 -7.41 -17.90
C THR A 826 33.43 -8.16 -18.59
N THR A 827 33.32 -9.48 -18.68
CA THR A 827 34.29 -10.35 -19.37
C THR A 827 33.79 -10.85 -20.73
N GLU A 828 32.50 -10.74 -20.99
CA GLU A 828 31.84 -11.19 -22.22
C GLU A 828 30.62 -10.29 -22.51
N LEU A 829 30.39 -9.99 -23.79
CA LEU A 829 29.21 -9.27 -24.28
C LEU A 829 28.56 -10.14 -25.37
N LEU A 830 27.28 -10.45 -25.21
CA LEU A 830 26.47 -11.17 -26.21
C LEU A 830 25.46 -10.19 -26.81
N VAL A 831 25.49 -10.04 -28.14
CA VAL A 831 24.55 -9.20 -28.90
C VAL A 831 23.79 -10.12 -29.85
N ASP A 832 22.52 -10.36 -29.55
CA ASP A 832 21.61 -11.08 -30.46
C ASP A 832 21.02 -10.08 -31.46
N SER A 833 21.29 -10.27 -32.74
CA SER A 833 20.87 -9.34 -33.78
C SER A 833 20.48 -10.06 -35.06
N SER A 834 19.29 -9.75 -35.57
CA SER A 834 18.84 -10.13 -36.92
C SER A 834 19.34 -9.17 -38.00
N VAL A 835 20.03 -8.08 -37.63
CA VAL A 835 20.62 -7.09 -38.53
C VAL A 835 22.15 -7.13 -38.45
N PRO A 836 22.87 -6.89 -39.56
CA PRO A 836 24.32 -6.73 -39.52
C PRO A 836 24.74 -5.61 -38.54
N PHE A 837 25.76 -5.84 -37.73
CA PHE A 837 26.29 -4.86 -36.79
C PHE A 837 27.81 -5.03 -36.61
N GLU A 838 28.46 -3.98 -36.10
CA GLU A 838 29.88 -3.96 -35.72
C GLU A 838 29.99 -3.42 -34.28
N ILE A 839 30.88 -3.98 -33.46
CA ILE A 839 31.16 -3.56 -32.06
C ILE A 839 32.47 -2.79 -32.02
#